data_AF-A0A7L4RGD5-F1
#
_entry.id   AF-A0A7L4RGD5-F1
#
_cell.length_a   1.000
_cell.length_b   1.000
_cell.length_c   1.000
_cell.angle_alpha   90.00
_cell.angle_beta   90.00
_cell.angle_gamma   90.00
#
_symmetry.space_group_name_H-M   'P 1'
#
loop_
_entity.id
_entity.type
_entity.pdbx_description
1 polymer ?
#
loop_
_entity_poly.entity_id
_entity_poly.type
_entity_poly.pdbx_seq_one_letter_code
_entity_poly.pdbx_strand_id
1 'polypeptide(L)'
;MEIVFCGTGGARFVIMKQLRATGGFIIRGRANIYVDPGPGALMRSLELKQDLQKLDAIVISHAHIDHSNDANLLVEAMTNGGKRKRGVLIGSSSALEGNERFDRVVSSYHQNLVAEKFIARAGDKFSVKGVDIEATPTKHDDSSGVGFKLSYGGKTIGYTGDTDYILELGKVFSGCDCLILNNLKPAGCHYPGHLDSELSIRVLKEAKPKKAIIQHFGMGMLRAGPEAEARFIQKESGVETIAAKDGMIVKIEEGKVLLILSDGMLEEYSPNKFEEKLRNRWEELKLHEFDEKSKRKVFVIDTPPPFPTGEFHIGNTLNWCYMDFVARYKRMCGYNVLFPQGWDCHGFPTEVKVEKKFGRLPREEFKQRCLEWTKNVVGTMKPQMREMGFSIDWSREYYTIDKEYHRKVQYSILKMFEKGLVYRSKHPVLWCTCCESAIAKAETDEVERETTLNYISFSCEGKPLIIATTRPELLNACVGVLVNPEDERYKKLHGKTAVVPIFNREVRILPDAEVDPNFGTGIVMVCTFGDKQDVVWVYRYGLPIIEAMDSRGRLLNAGRFTGLKAEQAREKILEELNSLKLITKKEKLKQMVKIHDRCKRLVEFLQSAQWFMKLKGHEEEVIKAASEMRWVPPHAIQLLIDWSRGLEWDWCFSRQRIFGIPIPFWYCERCDCVVAPSYSNLPVDPTKDKPPVETCPKCEGKLIGESSICDGWVDSSITPLVISGWPDDEKKFSELYPSSLRPQGTDIIRTWAFYTIYRCLMLTGKQCFKDVLINGMVCGSDGKKMSKSLGNYVEAKDVIAKSSVDSLRMWAALSGSTGKDNIFYWKDVNYAHSFLNKLWNASRFIETPLKEFDEKEKMKLRATDRWILSRLNKLVENCTNSLESYDFYSMITTLTEFFWHEFCDYYLEEVKHRLYQGDKYGEESRRAVQYTLRTVLLTSLKLLAPFAPYTTDELHQQLFSKDESIHSEGWPKVNKKAIDEESEQSAILLNKLLSEIRKFKMSQKVSLNTELSSAKIQIEKPEQLEPVKEEIEAAGRIKKIEISKGEFSISLKR
;
A
#
# COMPACT_ATOMS: atom_id res chain seq x y z
N MET A 1 -27.48 9.32 -38.42
CA MET A 1 -28.48 9.44 -37.32
C MET A 1 -27.71 9.35 -36.02
N GLU A 2 -28.19 9.98 -34.97
CA GLU A 2 -27.65 9.84 -33.61
C GLU A 2 -28.74 9.29 -32.68
N ILE A 3 -28.37 8.44 -31.73
CA ILE A 3 -29.22 7.93 -30.67
C ILE A 3 -28.67 8.49 -29.35
N VAL A 4 -29.52 9.17 -28.58
CA VAL A 4 -29.18 9.73 -27.27
C VAL A 4 -30.00 8.99 -26.22
N PHE A 5 -29.36 8.20 -25.36
CA PHE A 5 -30.03 7.43 -24.31
C PHE A 5 -30.32 8.32 -23.09
N CYS A 6 -31.55 8.78 -22.96
CA CYS A 6 -32.00 9.61 -21.83
C CYS A 6 -32.22 8.79 -20.55
N GLY A 7 -32.41 7.48 -20.65
CA GLY A 7 -32.34 6.56 -19.51
C GLY A 7 -32.48 5.10 -19.92
N THR A 8 -31.81 4.19 -19.20
CA THR A 8 -31.67 2.78 -19.58
C THR A 8 -32.26 1.78 -18.59
N GLY A 9 -33.00 2.24 -17.57
CA GLY A 9 -33.70 1.36 -16.63
C GLY A 9 -34.96 0.72 -17.25
N GLY A 10 -35.38 -0.42 -16.72
CA GLY A 10 -36.60 -1.12 -17.18
C GLY A 10 -37.55 -1.61 -16.10
N ALA A 11 -37.17 -1.55 -14.81
CA ALA A 11 -38.02 -2.05 -13.72
C ALA A 11 -38.39 -0.96 -12.72
N ARG A 12 -39.65 -0.97 -12.26
CA ARG A 12 -40.20 -0.06 -11.24
C ARG A 12 -39.33 0.07 -9.98
N PHE A 13 -38.68 -1.02 -9.55
CA PHE A 13 -37.76 -1.02 -8.41
C PHE A 13 -36.41 -0.33 -8.66
N VAL A 14 -35.93 -0.30 -9.91
CA VAL A 14 -34.72 0.43 -10.31
C VAL A 14 -34.97 1.94 -10.25
N ILE A 15 -36.18 2.35 -10.66
CA ILE A 15 -36.68 3.74 -10.59
C ILE A 15 -36.79 4.19 -9.13
N MET A 16 -37.47 3.41 -8.28
CA MET A 16 -37.66 3.75 -6.86
C MET A 16 -36.33 3.94 -6.10
N LYS A 17 -35.28 3.24 -6.51
CA LYS A 17 -33.94 3.34 -5.89
C LYS A 17 -33.03 4.35 -6.59
N GLN A 18 -33.50 5.04 -7.63
CA GLN A 18 -32.75 6.02 -8.42
C GLN A 18 -31.42 5.47 -8.96
N LEU A 19 -31.34 4.18 -9.26
CA LEU A 19 -30.10 3.55 -9.74
C LEU A 19 -29.84 3.80 -11.23
N ARG A 20 -30.92 4.00 -12.02
CA ARG A 20 -30.90 4.38 -13.44
C ARG A 20 -32.16 5.22 -13.75
N ALA A 21 -32.08 6.08 -14.75
CA ALA A 21 -33.26 6.75 -15.31
C ALA A 21 -34.01 5.83 -16.28
N THR A 22 -35.31 6.05 -16.48
CA THR A 22 -36.15 5.36 -17.46
C THR A 22 -36.59 6.31 -18.58
N GLY A 23 -35.72 7.27 -18.91
CA GLY A 23 -36.00 8.35 -19.83
C GLY A 23 -36.09 7.98 -21.30
N GLY A 24 -36.01 6.70 -21.69
CA GLY A 24 -36.03 6.28 -23.09
C GLY A 24 -34.83 6.81 -23.89
N PHE A 25 -35.02 7.08 -25.18
CA PHE A 25 -33.97 7.65 -26.02
C PHE A 25 -34.51 8.57 -27.11
N ILE A 26 -33.64 9.43 -27.63
CA ILE A 26 -33.95 10.38 -28.72
C ILE A 26 -33.14 9.99 -29.94
N ILE A 27 -33.83 9.84 -31.08
CA ILE A 27 -33.18 9.77 -32.38
C ILE A 27 -33.06 11.19 -32.93
N ARG A 28 -31.83 11.62 -33.21
CA ARG A 28 -31.50 12.92 -33.79
C ARG A 28 -31.00 12.76 -35.23
N GLY A 29 -31.40 13.69 -36.08
CA GLY A 29 -30.99 13.72 -37.47
C GLY A 29 -31.96 14.53 -38.33
N ARG A 30 -32.55 13.88 -39.33
CA ARG A 30 -33.55 14.51 -40.20
C ARG A 30 -34.85 14.86 -39.48
N ALA A 31 -35.26 13.99 -38.56
CA ALA A 31 -36.31 14.23 -37.59
C ALA A 31 -35.76 14.00 -36.18
N ASN A 32 -36.22 14.77 -35.21
CA ASN A 32 -35.96 14.51 -33.79
C ASN A 32 -37.14 13.73 -33.20
N ILE A 33 -36.92 12.45 -32.94
CA ILE A 33 -37.97 11.52 -32.51
C ILE A 33 -37.64 11.04 -31.09
N TYR A 34 -38.56 11.28 -30.16
CA TYR A 34 -38.43 10.75 -28.79
C TYR A 34 -39.12 9.39 -28.73
N VAL A 35 -38.41 8.35 -28.32
CA VAL A 35 -38.92 6.97 -28.22
C VAL A 35 -39.02 6.57 -26.75
N ASP A 36 -40.20 6.11 -26.35
CA ASP A 36 -40.57 5.59 -25.02
C ASP A 36 -40.10 6.46 -23.84
N PRO A 37 -40.52 7.73 -23.76
CA PRO A 37 -40.22 8.56 -22.60
C PRO A 37 -40.88 8.00 -21.33
N GLY A 38 -40.07 7.66 -20.33
CA GLY A 38 -40.52 7.31 -18.98
C GLY A 38 -40.04 8.29 -17.92
N PRO A 39 -40.17 7.95 -16.61
CA PRO A 39 -39.83 8.84 -15.51
C PRO A 39 -38.40 9.38 -15.57
N GLY A 40 -38.29 10.70 -15.47
CA GLY A 40 -37.03 11.44 -15.53
C GLY A 40 -36.62 11.86 -16.94
N ALA A 41 -37.41 11.55 -17.98
CA ALA A 41 -37.15 11.96 -19.36
C ALA A 41 -36.97 13.47 -19.48
N LEU A 42 -37.81 14.27 -18.82
CA LEU A 42 -37.74 15.74 -18.88
C LEU A 42 -36.43 16.28 -18.26
N MET A 43 -36.10 15.80 -17.05
CA MET A 43 -34.89 16.21 -16.34
C MET A 43 -33.63 15.77 -17.07
N ARG A 44 -33.60 14.54 -17.58
CA ARG A 44 -32.46 14.02 -18.34
C ARG A 44 -32.29 14.74 -19.66
N SER A 45 -33.39 15.08 -20.33
CA SER A 45 -33.34 15.91 -21.53
C SER A 45 -32.72 17.28 -21.25
N LEU A 46 -33.04 17.90 -20.10
CA LEU A 46 -32.41 19.16 -19.68
C LEU A 46 -30.91 18.99 -19.41
N GLU A 47 -30.51 17.96 -18.66
CA GLU A 47 -29.11 17.65 -18.37
C GLU A 47 -28.30 17.41 -19.65
N LEU A 48 -28.89 16.69 -20.61
CA LEU A 48 -28.30 16.37 -21.91
C LEU A 48 -28.45 17.51 -22.92
N LYS A 49 -28.94 18.69 -22.50
CA LYS A 49 -29.16 19.89 -23.33
C LYS A 49 -30.00 19.61 -24.58
N GLN A 50 -31.00 18.75 -24.47
CA GLN A 50 -31.93 18.42 -25.53
C GLN A 50 -33.01 19.50 -25.65
N ASP A 51 -33.12 20.10 -26.83
CA ASP A 51 -34.14 21.10 -27.12
C ASP A 51 -35.46 20.41 -27.48
N LEU A 52 -36.29 20.19 -26.45
CA LEU A 52 -37.56 19.49 -26.58
C LEU A 52 -38.59 20.25 -27.44
N GLN A 53 -38.42 21.56 -27.63
CA GLN A 53 -39.25 22.33 -28.56
C GLN A 53 -38.90 22.05 -30.03
N LYS A 54 -37.85 21.27 -30.31
CA LYS A 54 -37.48 20.82 -31.66
C LYS A 54 -37.86 19.36 -31.93
N LEU A 55 -38.61 18.71 -31.03
CA LEU A 55 -39.16 17.39 -31.31
C LEU A 55 -40.13 17.44 -32.49
N ASP A 56 -40.00 16.45 -33.37
CA ASP A 56 -40.84 16.27 -34.55
C ASP A 56 -41.85 15.15 -34.33
N ALA A 57 -41.50 14.15 -33.54
CA ALA A 57 -42.42 13.12 -33.11
C ALA A 57 -42.12 12.56 -31.72
N ILE A 58 -43.15 12.02 -31.09
CA ILE A 58 -43.06 11.20 -29.88
C ILE A 58 -43.67 9.84 -30.22
N VAL A 59 -42.93 8.78 -29.90
CA VAL A 59 -43.29 7.39 -30.19
C VAL A 59 -43.38 6.61 -28.88
N ILE A 60 -44.49 5.90 -28.67
CA ILE A 60 -44.76 5.14 -27.44
C ILE A 60 -45.17 3.71 -27.79
N SER A 61 -44.33 2.74 -27.44
CA SER A 61 -44.49 1.32 -27.79
C SER A 61 -45.66 0.62 -27.12
N HIS A 62 -45.95 0.95 -25.85
CA HIS A 62 -46.95 0.27 -25.04
C HIS A 62 -47.44 1.15 -23.89
N ALA A 63 -48.51 0.72 -23.20
CA ALA A 63 -49.00 1.40 -22.01
C ALA A 63 -48.34 0.84 -20.74
N HIS A 64 -47.68 1.72 -19.98
CA HIS A 64 -47.22 1.41 -18.63
C HIS A 64 -47.37 2.64 -17.72
N ILE A 65 -47.74 2.42 -16.45
CA ILE A 65 -48.10 3.49 -15.49
C ILE A 65 -47.01 4.57 -15.34
N ASP A 66 -45.76 4.15 -15.46
CA ASP A 66 -44.60 5.00 -15.28
C ASP A 66 -44.42 6.02 -16.44
N HIS A 67 -44.93 5.77 -17.65
CA HIS A 67 -44.76 6.68 -18.81
C HIS A 67 -45.66 7.93 -18.78
N SER A 68 -46.77 7.88 -18.04
CA SER A 68 -47.90 8.82 -18.20
C SER A 68 -47.56 10.31 -17.97
N ASN A 69 -46.70 10.65 -17.01
CA ASN A 69 -46.45 12.07 -16.68
C ASN A 69 -45.51 12.76 -17.69
N ASP A 70 -44.30 12.23 -17.85
CA ASP A 70 -43.28 12.89 -18.67
C ASP A 70 -43.65 12.88 -20.16
N ALA A 71 -44.39 11.87 -20.65
CA ALA A 71 -44.89 11.85 -22.01
C ALA A 71 -45.84 13.02 -22.31
N ASN A 72 -46.75 13.35 -21.39
CA ASN A 72 -47.66 14.50 -21.52
C ASN A 72 -46.87 15.82 -21.55
N LEU A 73 -45.88 16.00 -20.66
CA LEU A 73 -45.02 17.18 -20.62
C LEU A 73 -44.15 17.33 -21.88
N LEU A 74 -43.70 16.23 -22.47
CA LEU A 74 -42.99 16.25 -23.75
C LEU A 74 -43.89 16.68 -24.90
N VAL A 75 -45.17 16.27 -24.90
CA VAL A 75 -46.15 16.76 -25.87
C VAL A 75 -46.35 18.27 -25.71
N GLU A 76 -46.45 18.78 -24.48
CA GLU A 76 -46.49 20.23 -24.25
C GLU A 76 -45.23 20.92 -24.75
N ALA A 77 -44.04 20.41 -24.44
CA ALA A 77 -42.78 20.98 -24.91
C ALA A 77 -42.70 21.01 -26.45
N MET A 78 -43.06 19.91 -27.10
CA MET A 78 -43.10 19.78 -28.56
C MET A 78 -44.08 20.77 -29.21
N THR A 79 -45.22 21.02 -28.57
CA THR A 79 -46.28 21.92 -29.06
C THR A 79 -46.17 23.36 -28.54
N ASN A 80 -45.10 23.66 -27.78
CA ASN A 80 -44.88 24.94 -27.09
C ASN A 80 -46.07 25.33 -26.18
N GLY A 81 -46.43 24.42 -25.27
CA GLY A 81 -47.55 24.55 -24.34
C GLY A 81 -48.91 24.58 -25.06
N GLY A 82 -49.05 23.85 -26.17
CA GLY A 82 -50.27 23.84 -26.98
C GLY A 82 -50.49 25.09 -27.86
N LYS A 83 -49.59 26.09 -27.82
CA LYS A 83 -49.70 27.30 -28.66
C LYS A 83 -49.51 27.03 -30.15
N ARG A 84 -48.92 25.87 -30.51
CA ARG A 84 -48.72 25.44 -31.89
C ARG A 84 -49.16 23.99 -32.04
N LYS A 85 -50.16 23.73 -32.89
CA LYS A 85 -50.47 22.36 -33.33
C LYS A 85 -49.38 21.87 -34.27
N ARG A 86 -48.38 21.19 -33.72
CA ARG A 86 -47.21 20.65 -34.44
C ARG A 86 -46.78 19.31 -33.85
N GLY A 87 -45.97 18.58 -34.61
CA GLY A 87 -45.42 17.31 -34.20
C GLY A 87 -46.40 16.15 -34.37
N VAL A 88 -45.84 14.94 -34.43
CA VAL A 88 -46.57 13.70 -34.66
C VAL A 88 -46.53 12.84 -33.39
N LEU A 89 -47.68 12.33 -32.96
CA LEU A 89 -47.76 11.36 -31.87
C LEU A 89 -48.07 9.98 -32.44
N ILE A 90 -47.18 9.01 -32.23
CA ILE A 90 -47.39 7.62 -32.65
C ILE A 90 -47.40 6.76 -31.38
N GLY A 91 -48.41 5.93 -31.19
CA GLY A 91 -48.40 5.01 -30.06
C GLY A 91 -49.32 3.82 -30.24
N SER A 92 -49.13 2.78 -29.44
CA SER A 92 -50.06 1.64 -29.40
C SER A 92 -51.49 2.09 -29.04
N SER A 93 -52.47 1.22 -29.33
CA SER A 93 -53.87 1.49 -28.94
C SER A 93 -54.00 1.65 -27.42
N SER A 94 -53.35 0.81 -26.62
CA SER A 94 -53.31 0.98 -25.16
C SER A 94 -52.70 2.33 -24.73
N ALA A 95 -51.62 2.79 -25.36
CA ALA A 95 -50.91 4.00 -24.95
C ALA A 95 -51.73 5.27 -25.22
N LEU A 96 -52.53 5.29 -26.29
CA LEU A 96 -53.33 6.45 -26.69
C LEU A 96 -54.81 6.34 -26.28
N GLU A 97 -55.39 5.15 -26.29
CA GLU A 97 -56.83 4.95 -26.03
C GLU A 97 -57.09 4.36 -24.63
N GLY A 98 -56.12 3.62 -24.07
CA GLY A 98 -56.29 2.80 -22.88
C GLY A 98 -57.01 1.48 -23.18
N ASN A 99 -57.07 0.59 -22.20
CA ASN A 99 -57.86 -0.65 -22.22
C ASN A 99 -58.28 -1.06 -20.81
N GLU A 100 -58.88 -2.24 -20.62
CA GLU A 100 -59.35 -2.72 -19.30
C GLU A 100 -58.22 -2.86 -18.25
N ARG A 101 -56.97 -3.00 -18.70
CA ARG A 101 -55.80 -3.21 -17.83
C ARG A 101 -54.95 -1.95 -17.64
N PHE A 102 -54.91 -1.06 -18.62
CA PHE A 102 -54.02 0.10 -18.65
C PHE A 102 -54.76 1.38 -19.00
N ASP A 103 -54.57 2.42 -18.20
CA ASP A 103 -54.95 3.78 -18.58
C ASP A 103 -54.11 4.29 -19.75
N ARG A 104 -54.66 5.23 -20.52
CA ARG A 104 -53.91 5.91 -21.58
C ARG A 104 -52.70 6.65 -21.00
N VAL A 105 -51.54 6.49 -21.63
CA VAL A 105 -50.29 7.16 -21.25
C VAL A 105 -50.37 8.65 -21.57
N VAL A 106 -50.82 9.00 -22.77
CA VAL A 106 -51.01 10.39 -23.18
C VAL A 106 -52.48 10.75 -23.02
N SER A 107 -52.79 11.79 -22.24
CA SER A 107 -54.17 12.15 -21.97
C SER A 107 -54.86 12.71 -23.22
N SER A 108 -56.19 12.61 -23.30
CA SER A 108 -56.98 13.14 -24.42
C SER A 108 -56.71 14.63 -24.68
N TYR A 109 -56.46 15.37 -23.60
CA TYR A 109 -56.10 16.78 -23.66
C TYR A 109 -54.82 17.00 -24.47
N HIS A 110 -53.73 16.29 -24.11
CA HIS A 110 -52.43 16.44 -24.77
C HIS A 110 -52.47 15.88 -26.20
N GLN A 111 -53.20 14.79 -26.46
CA GLN A 111 -53.38 14.27 -27.81
C GLN A 111 -54.03 15.27 -28.77
N ASN A 112 -54.83 16.21 -28.28
CA ASN A 112 -55.47 17.24 -29.10
C ASN A 112 -54.54 18.43 -29.40
N LEU A 113 -53.36 18.49 -28.78
CA LEU A 113 -52.35 19.54 -29.00
C LEU A 113 -51.42 19.24 -30.18
N VAL A 114 -51.25 17.97 -30.56
CA VAL A 114 -50.38 17.59 -31.68
C VAL A 114 -51.06 17.83 -33.03
N ALA A 115 -50.26 17.93 -34.09
CA ALA A 115 -50.80 18.11 -35.45
C ALA A 115 -51.42 16.81 -35.97
N GLU A 116 -50.75 15.68 -35.74
CA GLU A 116 -51.15 14.37 -36.23
C GLU A 116 -50.97 13.34 -35.12
N LYS A 117 -51.88 12.36 -35.05
CA LYS A 117 -51.78 11.22 -34.15
C LYS A 117 -52.10 9.92 -34.87
N PHE A 118 -51.33 8.88 -34.58
CA PHE A 118 -51.47 7.57 -35.20
C PHE A 118 -51.48 6.47 -34.12
N ILE A 119 -52.44 5.57 -34.25
CA ILE A 119 -52.49 4.33 -33.46
C ILE A 119 -51.70 3.28 -34.24
N ALA A 120 -50.59 2.83 -33.68
CA ALA A 120 -49.70 1.88 -34.32
C ALA A 120 -50.14 0.43 -34.06
N ARG A 121 -50.27 -0.33 -35.14
CA ARG A 121 -50.43 -1.79 -35.14
C ARG A 121 -49.26 -2.42 -35.90
N ALA A 122 -48.90 -3.65 -35.54
CA ALA A 122 -47.80 -4.35 -36.19
C ALA A 122 -48.01 -4.41 -37.72
N GLY A 123 -47.00 -3.97 -38.48
CA GLY A 123 -47.03 -3.85 -39.94
C GLY A 123 -47.39 -2.45 -40.46
N ASP A 124 -47.92 -1.56 -39.62
CA ASP A 124 -48.24 -0.19 -40.02
C ASP A 124 -46.95 0.62 -40.31
N LYS A 125 -47.05 1.53 -41.29
CA LYS A 125 -45.95 2.40 -41.71
C LYS A 125 -46.33 3.87 -41.62
N PHE A 126 -45.43 4.66 -41.05
CA PHE A 126 -45.58 6.10 -40.84
C PHE A 126 -44.34 6.81 -41.41
N SER A 127 -44.46 8.09 -41.75
CA SER A 127 -43.30 8.89 -42.17
C SER A 127 -43.30 10.25 -41.46
N VAL A 128 -42.18 10.59 -40.81
CA VAL A 128 -42.00 11.84 -40.08
C VAL A 128 -40.82 12.59 -40.68
N LYS A 129 -41.08 13.68 -41.40
CA LYS A 129 -40.05 14.48 -42.11
C LYS A 129 -39.10 13.66 -43.02
N GLY A 130 -39.60 12.55 -43.56
CA GLY A 130 -38.86 11.63 -44.41
C GLY A 130 -38.12 10.52 -43.67
N VAL A 131 -38.28 10.40 -42.33
CA VAL A 131 -37.90 9.21 -41.59
C VAL A 131 -39.07 8.24 -41.59
N ASP A 132 -38.89 7.07 -42.20
CA ASP A 132 -39.91 6.03 -42.26
C ASP A 132 -39.86 5.19 -40.98
N ILE A 133 -41.03 4.94 -40.39
CA ILE A 133 -41.22 4.22 -39.13
C ILE A 133 -42.19 3.07 -39.39
N GLU A 134 -41.73 1.84 -39.22
CA GLU A 134 -42.54 0.63 -39.32
C GLU A 134 -42.76 0.03 -37.93
N ALA A 135 -44.01 -0.19 -37.54
CA ALA A 135 -44.35 -0.82 -36.27
C ALA A 135 -44.18 -2.34 -36.35
N THR A 136 -43.50 -2.93 -35.38
CA THR A 136 -43.16 -4.36 -35.36
C THR A 136 -43.94 -5.12 -34.28
N PRO A 137 -44.22 -6.42 -34.48
CA PRO A 137 -44.93 -7.21 -33.48
C PRO A 137 -44.13 -7.38 -32.17
N THR A 138 -44.85 -7.50 -31.06
CA THR A 138 -44.30 -7.84 -29.74
C THR A 138 -45.15 -8.92 -29.05
N LYS A 139 -44.59 -9.54 -28.01
CA LYS A 139 -45.30 -10.43 -27.08
C LYS A 139 -45.07 -9.92 -25.67
N HIS A 140 -45.97 -9.07 -25.20
CA HIS A 140 -45.91 -8.45 -23.89
C HIS A 140 -47.27 -8.56 -23.19
N ASP A 141 -47.31 -8.19 -21.91
CA ASP A 141 -48.53 -8.12 -21.10
C ASP A 141 -49.59 -7.16 -21.65
N ASP A 142 -49.15 -6.23 -22.49
CA ASP A 142 -49.98 -5.36 -23.32
C ASP A 142 -50.08 -5.96 -24.74
N SER A 143 -51.24 -6.54 -25.06
CA SER A 143 -51.50 -7.19 -26.35
C SER A 143 -51.48 -6.23 -27.54
N SER A 144 -51.48 -4.91 -27.32
CA SER A 144 -51.37 -3.90 -28.36
C SER A 144 -49.97 -3.30 -28.50
N GLY A 145 -49.01 -3.76 -27.68
CA GLY A 145 -47.63 -3.27 -27.72
C GLY A 145 -46.93 -3.52 -29.05
N VAL A 146 -46.09 -2.57 -29.46
CA VAL A 146 -45.34 -2.62 -30.72
C VAL A 146 -43.88 -2.22 -30.53
N GLY A 147 -42.98 -2.83 -31.29
CA GLY A 147 -41.62 -2.31 -31.50
C GLY A 147 -41.59 -1.39 -32.73
N PHE A 148 -40.42 -0.89 -33.10
CA PHE A 148 -40.27 -0.01 -34.25
C PHE A 148 -39.01 -0.26 -35.06
N LYS A 149 -39.10 -0.09 -36.37
CA LYS A 149 -37.96 -0.03 -37.30
C LYS A 149 -37.97 1.33 -37.99
N LEU A 150 -36.93 2.13 -37.76
CA LEU A 150 -36.79 3.48 -38.30
C LEU A 150 -35.74 3.49 -39.41
N SER A 151 -36.05 4.10 -40.56
CA SER A 151 -35.14 4.15 -41.72
C SER A 151 -35.08 5.54 -42.34
N TYR A 152 -33.87 6.01 -42.66
CA TYR A 152 -33.64 7.21 -43.49
C TYR A 152 -32.22 7.26 -44.06
N GLY A 153 -32.10 7.61 -45.35
CA GLY A 153 -30.82 7.80 -46.02
C GLY A 153 -29.91 6.56 -45.94
N GLY A 154 -30.48 5.38 -46.20
CA GLY A 154 -29.80 4.08 -46.16
C GLY A 154 -29.42 3.57 -44.76
N LYS A 155 -29.84 4.25 -43.70
CA LYS A 155 -29.55 3.90 -42.30
C LYS A 155 -30.79 3.37 -41.61
N THR A 156 -30.67 2.26 -40.89
CA THR A 156 -31.80 1.61 -40.22
C THR A 156 -31.53 1.31 -38.74
N ILE A 157 -32.45 1.75 -37.87
CA ILE A 157 -32.47 1.48 -36.43
C ILE A 157 -33.66 0.57 -36.12
N GLY A 158 -33.41 -0.59 -35.52
CA GLY A 158 -34.45 -1.43 -34.93
C GLY A 158 -34.56 -1.18 -33.42
N TYR A 159 -35.78 -1.25 -32.90
CA TYR A 159 -36.09 -1.18 -31.49
C TYR A 159 -37.17 -2.22 -31.16
N THR A 160 -36.88 -3.15 -30.25
CA THR A 160 -37.79 -4.27 -29.97
C THR A 160 -39.04 -3.88 -29.20
N GLY A 161 -39.01 -2.77 -28.45
CA GLY A 161 -39.96 -2.55 -27.36
C GLY A 161 -39.85 -3.63 -26.27
N ASP A 162 -40.72 -3.56 -25.27
CA ASP A 162 -40.87 -4.63 -24.28
C ASP A 162 -41.54 -5.83 -24.95
N THR A 163 -40.82 -6.95 -25.00
CA THR A 163 -41.30 -8.16 -25.68
C THR A 163 -40.59 -9.40 -25.16
N ASP A 164 -41.31 -10.52 -25.10
CA ASP A 164 -40.76 -11.86 -25.07
C ASP A 164 -40.37 -12.29 -26.51
N TYR A 165 -39.65 -13.40 -26.64
CA TYR A 165 -39.31 -13.95 -27.94
C TYR A 165 -40.57 -14.44 -28.66
N ILE A 166 -40.74 -13.96 -29.90
CA ILE A 166 -41.70 -14.50 -30.87
C ILE A 166 -40.95 -15.17 -32.02
N LEU A 167 -41.55 -16.21 -32.59
CA LEU A 167 -41.00 -16.88 -33.75
C LEU A 167 -40.79 -15.84 -34.87
N GLU A 168 -39.59 -15.83 -35.47
CA GLU A 168 -39.19 -14.91 -36.54
C GLU A 168 -38.97 -13.44 -36.14
N LEU A 169 -38.92 -13.10 -34.85
CA LEU A 169 -38.60 -11.74 -34.39
C LEU A 169 -37.28 -11.22 -34.99
N GLY A 170 -36.27 -12.08 -35.11
CA GLY A 170 -35.01 -11.71 -35.73
C GLY A 170 -35.13 -11.41 -37.22
N LYS A 171 -36.05 -12.07 -37.95
CA LYS A 171 -36.30 -11.76 -39.37
C LYS A 171 -36.88 -10.36 -39.56
N VAL A 172 -37.75 -9.91 -38.66
CA VAL A 172 -38.33 -8.55 -38.68
C VAL A 172 -37.23 -7.48 -38.61
N PHE A 173 -36.25 -7.69 -37.74
CA PHE A 173 -35.11 -6.77 -37.56
C PHE A 173 -33.90 -7.10 -38.45
N SER A 174 -34.05 -7.96 -39.45
CA SER A 174 -32.98 -8.28 -40.39
C SER A 174 -32.55 -7.03 -41.16
N GLY A 175 -31.23 -6.89 -41.33
CA GLY A 175 -30.61 -5.80 -42.10
C GLY A 175 -30.53 -4.45 -41.39
N CYS A 176 -30.87 -4.35 -40.10
CA CYS A 176 -30.67 -3.11 -39.32
C CYS A 176 -29.18 -2.80 -39.12
N ASP A 177 -28.79 -1.52 -39.20
CA ASP A 177 -27.43 -1.11 -38.80
C ASP A 177 -27.24 -1.21 -37.30
N CYS A 178 -28.24 -0.76 -36.53
CA CYS A 178 -28.24 -0.80 -35.08
C CYS A 178 -29.55 -1.42 -34.59
N LEU A 179 -29.48 -2.41 -33.71
CA LEU A 179 -30.66 -2.99 -33.04
C LEU A 179 -30.59 -2.71 -31.54
N ILE A 180 -31.60 -2.03 -31.02
CA ILE A 180 -31.78 -1.74 -29.60
C ILE A 180 -32.75 -2.78 -29.01
N LEU A 181 -32.30 -3.54 -28.01
CA LEU A 181 -33.08 -4.59 -27.37
C LEU A 181 -33.40 -4.21 -25.92
N ASN A 182 -34.68 -4.31 -25.54
CA ASN A 182 -35.08 -4.19 -24.14
C ASN A 182 -34.82 -5.51 -23.41
N ASN A 183 -33.63 -5.62 -22.80
CA ASN A 183 -33.14 -6.82 -22.15
C ASN A 183 -33.25 -6.68 -20.63
N LEU A 184 -34.40 -7.07 -20.07
CA LEU A 184 -34.74 -6.87 -18.67
C LEU A 184 -33.87 -7.68 -17.70
N LYS A 185 -33.47 -8.90 -18.09
CA LYS A 185 -32.86 -9.90 -17.18
C LYS A 185 -31.57 -10.51 -17.74
N PRO A 186 -30.62 -10.90 -16.87
CA PRO A 186 -29.40 -11.58 -17.29
C PRO A 186 -29.69 -13.01 -17.77
N ALA A 187 -28.67 -13.69 -18.31
CA ALA A 187 -28.77 -15.09 -18.72
C ALA A 187 -29.28 -16.00 -17.57
N GLY A 188 -30.05 -17.04 -17.91
CA GLY A 188 -30.65 -17.97 -16.95
C GLY A 188 -31.79 -17.42 -16.09
N CYS A 189 -32.25 -16.19 -16.29
CA CYS A 189 -33.27 -15.54 -15.45
C CYS A 189 -34.49 -15.05 -16.27
N HIS A 190 -35.22 -15.96 -16.90
CA HIS A 190 -36.35 -15.59 -17.75
C HIS A 190 -37.50 -14.91 -16.99
N TYR A 191 -38.11 -13.88 -17.61
CA TYR A 191 -39.29 -13.19 -17.11
C TYR A 191 -40.30 -13.05 -18.25
N PRO A 192 -41.50 -13.67 -18.15
CA PRO A 192 -42.49 -13.63 -19.22
C PRO A 192 -42.80 -12.21 -19.68
N GLY A 193 -42.92 -12.03 -20.98
CA GLY A 193 -43.17 -10.72 -21.60
C GLY A 193 -41.91 -9.89 -21.90
N HIS A 194 -40.72 -10.31 -21.47
CA HIS A 194 -39.47 -9.55 -21.67
C HIS A 194 -38.31 -10.44 -22.14
N LEU A 195 -37.34 -9.85 -22.84
CA LEU A 195 -36.09 -10.52 -23.22
C LEU A 195 -35.16 -10.64 -22.02
N ASP A 196 -34.56 -11.82 -21.90
CA ASP A 196 -33.33 -12.05 -21.15
C ASP A 196 -32.14 -12.17 -22.13
N SER A 197 -30.91 -12.29 -21.61
CA SER A 197 -29.72 -12.37 -22.44
C SER A 197 -29.71 -13.56 -23.41
N GLU A 198 -30.32 -14.70 -23.05
CA GLU A 198 -30.37 -15.88 -23.94
C GLU A 198 -31.34 -15.66 -25.09
N LEU A 199 -32.50 -15.04 -24.81
CA LEU A 199 -33.46 -14.68 -25.84
C LEU A 199 -32.91 -13.58 -26.76
N SER A 200 -32.18 -12.60 -26.22
CA SER A 200 -31.48 -11.60 -27.02
C SER A 200 -30.44 -12.22 -27.95
N ILE A 201 -29.69 -13.24 -27.50
CA ILE A 201 -28.76 -13.99 -28.37
C ILE A 201 -29.51 -14.63 -29.54
N ARG A 202 -30.70 -15.20 -29.32
CA ARG A 202 -31.52 -15.80 -30.40
C ARG A 202 -31.93 -14.75 -31.43
N VAL A 203 -32.46 -13.61 -30.97
CA VAL A 203 -32.84 -12.49 -31.85
C VAL A 203 -31.64 -12.03 -32.69
N LEU A 204 -30.48 -11.87 -32.06
CA LEU A 204 -29.27 -11.37 -32.73
C LEU A 204 -28.68 -12.33 -33.75
N LYS A 205 -28.74 -13.65 -33.50
CA LYS A 205 -28.29 -14.68 -34.45
C LYS A 205 -29.09 -14.66 -35.76
N GLU A 206 -30.37 -14.33 -35.67
CA GLU A 206 -31.27 -14.22 -36.82
C GLU A 206 -31.19 -12.84 -37.50
N ALA A 207 -31.24 -11.75 -36.71
CA ALA A 207 -31.27 -10.38 -37.24
C ALA A 207 -29.93 -9.93 -37.83
N LYS A 208 -28.81 -10.37 -37.24
CA LYS A 208 -27.42 -10.03 -37.62
C LYS A 208 -27.20 -8.54 -37.91
N PRO A 209 -27.56 -7.62 -36.98
CA PRO A 209 -27.29 -6.21 -37.18
C PRO A 209 -25.79 -5.93 -37.12
N LYS A 210 -25.35 -4.76 -37.62
CA LYS A 210 -23.92 -4.37 -37.49
C LYS A 210 -23.53 -4.14 -36.03
N LYS A 211 -24.44 -3.60 -35.23
CA LYS A 211 -24.27 -3.39 -33.79
C LYS A 211 -25.57 -3.65 -33.04
N ALA A 212 -25.45 -4.22 -31.85
CA ALA A 212 -26.53 -4.40 -30.91
C ALA A 212 -26.31 -3.56 -29.66
N ILE A 213 -27.39 -2.99 -29.13
CA ILE A 213 -27.37 -2.24 -27.87
C ILE A 213 -28.46 -2.82 -26.97
N ILE A 214 -28.07 -3.35 -25.82
CA ILE A 214 -29.03 -3.77 -24.80
C ILE A 214 -29.36 -2.60 -23.88
N GLN A 215 -30.62 -2.45 -23.50
CA GLN A 215 -31.11 -1.47 -22.53
C GLN A 215 -32.27 -2.04 -21.69
N HIS A 216 -33.01 -1.18 -21.00
CA HIS A 216 -34.18 -1.54 -20.20
C HIS A 216 -33.83 -2.49 -19.04
N PHE A 217 -32.81 -2.14 -18.26
CA PHE A 217 -32.23 -3.04 -17.26
C PHE A 217 -33.10 -3.13 -15.98
N GLY A 218 -33.46 -4.36 -15.60
CA GLY A 218 -34.04 -4.66 -14.30
C GLY A 218 -32.98 -4.83 -13.21
N MET A 219 -33.41 -4.97 -11.95
CA MET A 219 -32.49 -5.16 -10.81
C MET A 219 -31.56 -6.37 -10.93
N GLY A 220 -32.04 -7.47 -11.52
CA GLY A 220 -31.21 -8.65 -11.76
C GLY A 220 -30.07 -8.35 -12.73
N MET A 221 -30.38 -7.62 -13.81
CA MET A 221 -29.39 -7.21 -14.81
C MET A 221 -28.36 -6.24 -14.21
N LEU A 222 -28.79 -5.27 -13.41
CA LEU A 222 -27.87 -4.36 -12.72
C LEU A 222 -26.93 -5.07 -11.72
N ARG A 223 -27.39 -6.13 -11.06
CA ARG A 223 -26.56 -6.95 -10.15
C ARG A 223 -25.56 -7.82 -10.91
N ALA A 224 -25.97 -8.38 -12.05
CA ALA A 224 -25.10 -9.19 -12.91
C ALA A 224 -24.04 -8.34 -13.64
N GLY A 225 -24.31 -7.05 -13.83
CA GLY A 225 -23.46 -6.12 -14.55
C GLY A 225 -23.84 -6.09 -16.04
N PRO A 226 -24.54 -5.04 -16.52
CA PRO A 226 -24.99 -4.95 -17.91
C PRO A 226 -23.85 -5.08 -18.93
N GLU A 227 -22.68 -4.52 -18.65
CA GLU A 227 -21.51 -4.62 -19.52
C GLU A 227 -20.95 -6.05 -19.59
N ALA A 228 -21.07 -6.84 -18.51
CA ALA A 228 -20.65 -8.23 -18.52
C ALA A 228 -21.61 -9.08 -19.35
N GLU A 229 -22.92 -8.85 -19.21
CA GLU A 229 -23.96 -9.51 -20.01
C GLU A 229 -23.87 -9.12 -21.49
N ALA A 230 -23.58 -7.85 -21.81
CA ALA A 230 -23.33 -7.44 -23.20
C ALA A 230 -22.14 -8.18 -23.83
N ARG A 231 -21.04 -8.37 -23.08
CA ARG A 231 -19.90 -9.19 -23.55
C ARG A 231 -20.28 -10.65 -23.74
N PHE A 232 -21.10 -11.20 -22.84
CA PHE A 232 -21.62 -12.56 -22.98
C PHE A 232 -22.48 -12.71 -24.24
N ILE A 233 -23.44 -11.80 -24.45
CA ILE A 233 -24.29 -11.77 -25.65
C ILE A 233 -23.44 -11.62 -26.91
N GLN A 234 -22.45 -10.73 -26.92
CA GLN A 234 -21.55 -10.56 -28.06
C GLN A 234 -20.81 -11.84 -28.39
N LYS A 235 -20.24 -12.50 -27.37
CA LYS A 235 -19.50 -13.75 -27.54
C LYS A 235 -20.38 -14.85 -28.14
N GLU A 236 -21.60 -15.00 -27.66
CA GLU A 236 -22.49 -16.10 -28.05
C GLU A 236 -23.27 -15.83 -29.35
N SER A 237 -23.56 -14.57 -29.66
CA SER A 237 -24.30 -14.17 -30.89
C SER A 237 -23.38 -13.88 -32.07
N GLY A 238 -22.12 -13.51 -31.83
CA GLY A 238 -21.19 -13.04 -32.87
C GLY A 238 -21.46 -11.60 -33.35
N VAL A 239 -22.39 -10.88 -32.73
CA VAL A 239 -22.74 -9.49 -33.06
C VAL A 239 -22.09 -8.55 -32.04
N GLU A 240 -21.44 -7.48 -32.51
CA GLU A 240 -20.87 -6.46 -31.61
C GLU A 240 -21.98 -5.88 -30.72
N THR A 241 -21.90 -6.12 -29.41
CA THR A 241 -22.97 -5.81 -28.46
C THR A 241 -22.45 -4.98 -27.30
N ILE A 242 -23.14 -3.87 -27.01
CA ILE A 242 -22.82 -2.98 -25.89
C ILE A 242 -24.04 -2.79 -24.99
N ALA A 243 -23.80 -2.50 -23.72
CA ALA A 243 -24.85 -2.07 -22.79
C ALA A 243 -25.01 -0.54 -22.86
N ALA A 244 -26.25 -0.08 -23.03
CA ALA A 244 -26.56 1.34 -22.98
C ALA A 244 -26.24 1.92 -21.60
N LYS A 245 -25.86 3.21 -21.55
CA LYS A 245 -25.73 3.98 -20.32
C LYS A 245 -26.59 5.22 -20.41
N ASP A 246 -27.10 5.70 -19.27
CA ASP A 246 -27.72 7.01 -19.20
C ASP A 246 -26.75 8.08 -19.75
N GLY A 247 -27.21 8.89 -20.69
CA GLY A 247 -26.42 9.91 -21.38
C GLY A 247 -25.53 9.39 -22.51
N MET A 248 -25.58 8.09 -22.84
CA MET A 248 -24.80 7.53 -23.96
C MET A 248 -25.29 8.09 -25.29
N ILE A 249 -24.35 8.47 -26.17
CA ILE A 249 -24.64 8.90 -27.54
C ILE A 249 -24.04 7.90 -28.52
N VAL A 250 -24.82 7.49 -29.52
CA VAL A 250 -24.38 6.58 -30.57
C VAL A 250 -24.64 7.22 -31.92
N LYS A 251 -23.62 7.28 -32.77
CA LYS A 251 -23.74 7.82 -34.12
C LYS A 251 -23.72 6.70 -35.15
N ILE A 252 -24.69 6.74 -36.06
CA ILE A 252 -24.84 5.82 -37.18
C ILE A 252 -24.49 6.57 -38.47
N GLU A 253 -23.43 6.10 -39.11
CA GLU A 253 -22.87 6.58 -40.38
C GLU A 253 -22.97 5.47 -41.43
N GLU A 254 -22.76 5.79 -42.71
CA GLU A 254 -22.82 4.80 -43.79
C GLU A 254 -21.77 3.70 -43.58
N GLY A 255 -22.23 2.49 -43.27
CA GLY A 255 -21.36 1.35 -43.05
C GLY A 255 -20.77 1.21 -41.64
N LYS A 256 -20.96 2.17 -40.71
CA LYS A 256 -20.35 2.14 -39.36
C LYS A 256 -21.30 2.62 -38.26
N VAL A 257 -21.27 1.96 -37.11
CA VAL A 257 -21.90 2.42 -35.86
C VAL A 257 -20.80 2.81 -34.88
N LEU A 258 -20.62 4.11 -34.68
CA LEU A 258 -19.61 4.71 -33.82
C LEU A 258 -20.21 5.02 -32.45
N LEU A 259 -19.59 4.50 -31.40
CA LEU A 259 -19.88 4.92 -30.04
C LEU A 259 -19.26 6.30 -29.84
N ILE A 260 -20.08 7.33 -29.67
CA ILE A 260 -19.62 8.64 -29.24
C ILE A 260 -19.96 8.73 -27.76
N LEU A 261 -19.13 8.11 -26.92
CA LEU A 261 -19.00 8.62 -25.56
C LEU A 261 -18.65 10.10 -25.72
N SER A 262 -19.23 10.99 -24.92
CA SER A 262 -18.87 12.41 -24.90
C SER A 262 -17.34 12.57 -25.11
N ASP A 263 -16.93 12.93 -26.33
CA ASP A 263 -15.57 12.65 -26.79
C ASP A 263 -14.56 13.48 -25.98
N GLY A 264 -13.68 12.76 -25.28
CA GLY A 264 -12.56 13.31 -24.51
C GLY A 264 -12.95 14.03 -23.22
N MET A 265 -13.74 13.38 -22.37
CA MET A 265 -13.72 13.68 -20.94
C MET A 265 -13.18 12.48 -20.19
N LEU A 266 -12.26 12.70 -19.25
CA LEU A 266 -11.82 11.71 -18.27
C LEU A 266 -13.06 11.01 -17.68
N GLU A 267 -13.03 9.67 -17.63
CA GLU A 267 -14.08 8.88 -16.98
C GLU A 267 -14.13 9.15 -15.47
N GLU A 268 -15.07 8.54 -14.74
CA GLU A 268 -15.01 8.55 -13.27
C GLU A 268 -13.75 7.84 -12.76
N TYR A 269 -13.22 8.31 -11.62
CA TYR A 269 -12.00 7.78 -11.02
C TYR A 269 -12.16 6.27 -10.74
N SER A 270 -11.43 5.45 -11.50
CA SER A 270 -11.49 3.99 -11.42
C SER A 270 -10.07 3.42 -11.56
N PRO A 271 -9.27 3.45 -10.47
CA PRO A 271 -7.83 3.16 -10.51
C PRO A 271 -7.50 1.79 -11.08
N ASN A 272 -8.32 0.78 -10.77
CA ASN A 272 -8.17 -0.59 -11.26
C ASN A 272 -8.14 -0.70 -12.81
N LYS A 273 -8.62 0.30 -13.55
CA LYS A 273 -8.60 0.30 -15.02
C LYS A 273 -7.24 0.66 -15.63
N PHE A 274 -6.39 1.38 -14.89
CA PHE A 274 -5.12 1.91 -15.44
C PHE A 274 -3.87 1.45 -14.67
N GLU A 275 -3.97 1.07 -13.39
CA GLU A 275 -2.80 0.67 -12.58
C GLU A 275 -1.99 -0.46 -13.23
N GLU A 276 -2.65 -1.53 -13.70
CA GLU A 276 -1.97 -2.64 -14.39
C GLU A 276 -1.32 -2.22 -15.71
N LYS A 277 -2.04 -1.43 -16.52
CA LYS A 277 -1.55 -0.92 -17.81
C LYS A 277 -0.29 -0.07 -17.62
N LEU A 278 -0.29 0.85 -16.65
CA LEU A 278 0.84 1.72 -16.37
C LEU A 278 2.05 0.95 -15.85
N ARG A 279 1.82 -0.02 -14.95
CA ARG A 279 2.91 -0.87 -14.45
C ARG A 279 3.62 -1.60 -15.58
N ASN A 280 2.86 -2.24 -16.47
CA ASN A 280 3.42 -2.93 -17.63
C ASN A 280 4.22 -1.97 -18.52
N ARG A 281 3.69 -0.76 -18.73
CA ARG A 281 4.37 0.30 -19.48
C ARG A 281 5.69 0.74 -18.83
N TRP A 282 5.74 0.95 -17.51
CA TRP A 282 6.97 1.34 -16.82
C TRP A 282 8.07 0.28 -16.95
N GLU A 283 7.69 -1.00 -16.93
CA GLU A 283 8.60 -2.12 -17.18
C GLU A 283 9.09 -2.13 -18.64
N GLU A 284 8.20 -1.96 -19.62
CA GLU A 284 8.57 -1.86 -21.05
C GLU A 284 9.52 -0.70 -21.34
N LEU A 285 9.28 0.45 -20.71
CA LEU A 285 10.12 1.65 -20.83
C LEU A 285 11.41 1.56 -20.02
N LYS A 286 11.60 0.52 -19.20
CA LYS A 286 12.77 0.36 -18.31
C LYS A 286 13.02 1.59 -17.45
N LEU A 287 11.93 2.26 -17.05
CA LEU A 287 11.95 3.59 -16.43
C LEU A 287 12.73 3.64 -15.11
N HIS A 288 12.96 2.48 -14.48
CA HIS A 288 13.55 2.35 -13.16
C HIS A 288 14.93 1.68 -13.16
N GLU A 289 15.42 1.22 -14.33
CA GLU A 289 16.73 0.57 -14.46
C GLU A 289 17.87 1.56 -14.19
N PHE A 290 18.88 1.10 -13.45
CA PHE A 290 20.10 1.85 -13.20
C PHE A 290 21.05 1.81 -14.40
N ASP A 291 21.41 2.98 -14.93
CA ASP A 291 22.30 3.09 -16.09
C ASP A 291 23.77 3.28 -15.68
N GLU A 292 24.58 2.22 -15.76
CA GLU A 292 26.02 2.26 -15.44
C GLU A 292 26.84 3.22 -16.34
N LYS A 293 26.31 3.63 -17.50
CA LYS A 293 26.97 4.56 -18.42
C LYS A 293 26.58 6.03 -18.17
N SER A 294 25.62 6.26 -17.29
CA SER A 294 25.11 7.60 -17.00
C SER A 294 26.18 8.47 -16.35
N LYS A 295 26.27 9.73 -16.79
CA LYS A 295 27.10 10.77 -16.16
C LYS A 295 26.38 11.52 -15.03
N ARG A 296 25.12 11.16 -14.74
CA ARG A 296 24.32 11.78 -13.67
C ARG A 296 24.89 11.41 -12.30
N LYS A 297 24.65 12.26 -11.30
CA LYS A 297 25.02 11.95 -9.91
C LYS A 297 24.29 10.68 -9.47
N VAL A 298 25.02 9.78 -8.81
CA VAL A 298 24.47 8.52 -8.33
C VAL A 298 23.80 8.69 -6.97
N PHE A 299 22.67 8.01 -6.76
CA PHE A 299 22.04 7.85 -5.46
C PHE A 299 21.78 6.35 -5.23
N VAL A 300 22.42 5.77 -4.22
CA VAL A 300 22.33 4.32 -3.93
C VAL A 300 21.47 4.09 -2.70
N ILE A 301 20.46 3.24 -2.83
CA ILE A 301 19.61 2.79 -1.72
C ILE A 301 20.03 1.37 -1.34
N ASP A 302 20.44 1.18 -0.09
CA ASP A 302 20.74 -0.13 0.45
C ASP A 302 19.48 -0.76 1.07
N THR A 303 18.72 -1.45 0.22
CA THR A 303 17.41 -2.03 0.56
C THR A 303 17.56 -3.19 1.56
N PRO A 304 16.80 -3.21 2.67
CA PRO A 304 16.74 -4.38 3.56
C PRO A 304 16.23 -5.60 2.80
N PRO A 305 17.01 -6.69 2.68
CA PRO A 305 16.51 -7.92 2.10
C PRO A 305 15.48 -8.54 3.07
N PRO A 306 14.18 -8.63 2.73
CA PRO A 306 13.19 -9.19 3.64
C PRO A 306 13.35 -10.71 3.68
N PHE A 307 13.07 -11.29 4.85
CA PHE A 307 12.97 -12.74 5.00
C PHE A 307 11.73 -13.27 4.24
N PRO A 308 11.88 -14.27 3.35
CA PRO A 308 10.78 -14.87 2.59
C PRO A 308 10.05 -15.91 3.45
N THR A 309 9.44 -15.45 4.55
CA THR A 309 8.77 -16.30 5.55
C THR A 309 7.29 -16.00 5.77
N GLY A 310 6.73 -15.03 5.04
CA GLY A 310 5.35 -14.59 5.15
C GLY A 310 4.88 -13.77 3.95
N GLU A 311 3.68 -13.19 4.08
CA GLU A 311 3.08 -12.32 3.06
C GLU A 311 3.57 -10.87 3.22
N PHE A 312 3.54 -10.10 2.13
CA PHE A 312 3.86 -8.68 2.18
C PHE A 312 2.73 -7.93 2.92
N HIS A 313 3.02 -7.48 4.15
CA HIS A 313 2.02 -6.86 5.02
C HIS A 313 2.17 -5.34 5.09
N ILE A 314 1.28 -4.68 5.82
CA ILE A 314 1.24 -3.21 5.91
C ILE A 314 2.53 -2.59 6.50
N GLY A 315 3.17 -3.27 7.45
CA GLY A 315 4.52 -2.91 7.92
C GLY A 315 5.60 -2.91 6.84
N ASN A 316 5.63 -3.92 5.95
CA ASN A 316 6.52 -3.87 4.78
C ASN A 316 6.11 -2.75 3.83
N THR A 317 4.80 -2.56 3.63
CA THR A 317 4.28 -1.51 2.75
C THR A 317 4.77 -0.13 3.18
N LEU A 318 4.70 0.20 4.47
CA LEU A 318 5.22 1.47 5.00
C LEU A 318 6.69 1.67 4.65
N ASN A 319 7.55 0.68 4.95
CA ASN A 319 8.98 0.79 4.75
C ASN A 319 9.32 0.94 3.26
N TRP A 320 8.75 0.11 2.38
CA TRP A 320 9.03 0.20 0.95
C TRP A 320 8.46 1.47 0.31
N CYS A 321 7.33 1.99 0.79
CA CYS A 321 6.83 3.30 0.37
C CYS A 321 7.86 4.40 0.65
N TYR A 322 8.48 4.43 1.83
CA TYR A 322 9.51 5.44 2.15
C TYR A 322 10.70 5.36 1.19
N MET A 323 11.19 4.15 0.91
CA MET A 323 12.28 3.95 -0.06
C MET A 323 11.89 4.45 -1.43
N ASP A 324 10.68 4.13 -1.87
CA ASP A 324 10.18 4.47 -3.19
C ASP A 324 9.91 5.97 -3.35
N PHE A 325 9.44 6.65 -2.30
CA PHE A 325 9.25 8.10 -2.29
C PHE A 325 10.57 8.81 -2.54
N VAL A 326 11.62 8.39 -1.83
CA VAL A 326 12.97 8.96 -2.01
C VAL A 326 13.53 8.59 -3.39
N ALA A 327 13.37 7.34 -3.83
CA ALA A 327 13.88 6.89 -5.12
C ALA A 327 13.26 7.69 -6.28
N ARG A 328 11.92 7.85 -6.30
CA ARG A 328 11.20 8.61 -7.32
C ARG A 328 11.58 10.08 -7.28
N TYR A 329 11.60 10.69 -6.09
CA TYR A 329 12.02 12.07 -5.91
C TYR A 329 13.45 12.31 -6.45
N LYS A 330 14.43 11.49 -6.06
CA LYS A 330 15.82 11.66 -6.52
C LYS A 330 15.95 11.43 -8.03
N ARG A 331 15.21 10.49 -8.64
CA ARG A 331 15.16 10.35 -10.11
C ARG A 331 14.62 11.62 -10.78
N MET A 332 13.53 12.19 -10.28
CA MET A 332 12.97 13.44 -10.80
C MET A 332 13.90 14.64 -10.59
N CYS A 333 14.76 14.62 -9.56
CA CYS A 333 15.85 15.59 -9.38
C CYS A 333 17.04 15.38 -10.32
N GLY A 334 17.01 14.37 -11.20
CA GLY A 334 18.05 14.08 -12.19
C GLY A 334 19.18 13.17 -11.70
N TYR A 335 19.01 12.44 -10.58
CA TYR A 335 19.97 11.43 -10.14
C TYR A 335 19.82 10.12 -10.93
N ASN A 336 20.91 9.39 -11.08
CA ASN A 336 20.90 7.99 -11.47
C ASN A 336 20.74 7.13 -10.21
N VAL A 337 19.54 6.59 -9.99
CA VAL A 337 19.18 5.94 -8.73
C VAL A 337 19.35 4.43 -8.84
N LEU A 338 20.23 3.86 -8.01
CA LEU A 338 20.33 2.42 -7.82
C LEU A 338 19.43 2.01 -6.65
N PHE A 339 18.29 1.40 -6.98
CA PHE A 339 17.32 0.89 -6.00
C PHE A 339 17.07 -0.63 -6.24
N PRO A 340 17.97 -1.50 -5.76
CA PRO A 340 17.89 -2.95 -5.97
C PRO A 340 16.93 -3.60 -4.97
N GLN A 341 16.53 -4.85 -5.23
CA GLN A 341 15.78 -5.67 -4.29
C GLN A 341 16.56 -6.94 -3.92
N GLY A 342 16.89 -7.09 -2.64
CA GLY A 342 17.50 -8.30 -2.11
C GLY A 342 16.47 -9.26 -1.51
N TRP A 343 16.81 -10.53 -1.36
CA TRP A 343 16.02 -11.51 -0.61
C TRP A 343 16.91 -12.25 0.39
N ASP A 344 16.55 -12.18 1.68
CA ASP A 344 17.31 -12.87 2.73
C ASP A 344 16.83 -14.30 2.86
N CYS A 345 17.42 -15.16 2.03
CA CYS A 345 16.98 -16.53 1.82
C CYS A 345 17.44 -17.50 2.90
N HIS A 346 18.28 -17.12 3.86
CA HIS A 346 18.85 -18.07 4.82
C HIS A 346 18.22 -17.99 6.20
N GLY A 347 18.65 -18.93 7.03
CA GLY A 347 18.57 -18.79 8.45
C GLY A 347 17.34 -19.43 9.06
N PHE A 348 17.33 -19.31 10.37
CA PHE A 348 16.43 -20.00 11.26
C PHE A 348 14.93 -19.70 11.03
N PRO A 349 14.48 -18.49 10.59
CA PRO A 349 13.07 -18.24 10.30
C PRO A 349 12.47 -19.19 9.24
N THR A 350 13.19 -19.47 8.15
CA THR A 350 12.75 -20.39 7.10
C THR A 350 12.73 -21.82 7.62
N GLU A 351 13.80 -22.24 8.31
CA GLU A 351 13.91 -23.59 8.85
C GLU A 351 12.76 -23.93 9.81
N VAL A 352 12.39 -23.00 10.71
CA VAL A 352 11.26 -23.23 11.65
C VAL A 352 9.94 -23.43 10.91
N LYS A 353 9.69 -22.68 9.83
CA LYS A 353 8.47 -22.83 9.03
C LYS A 353 8.43 -24.19 8.34
N VAL A 354 9.56 -24.61 7.78
CA VAL A 354 9.71 -25.90 7.11
C VAL A 354 9.60 -27.06 8.11
N GLU A 355 10.30 -27.00 9.25
CA GLU A 355 10.20 -28.00 10.33
C GLU A 355 8.77 -28.10 10.87
N LYS A 356 8.07 -26.98 11.05
CA LYS A 356 6.68 -26.98 11.51
C LYS A 356 5.74 -27.67 10.49
N LYS A 357 6.02 -27.54 9.20
CA LYS A 357 5.18 -28.10 8.13
C LYS A 357 5.51 -29.56 7.82
N PHE A 358 6.80 -29.92 7.81
CA PHE A 358 7.28 -31.21 7.31
C PHE A 358 7.94 -32.09 8.38
N GLY A 359 8.12 -31.59 9.61
CA GLY A 359 8.87 -32.27 10.65
C GLY A 359 10.39 -32.21 10.43
N ARG A 360 11.12 -33.06 11.17
CA ARG A 360 12.57 -33.20 11.03
C ARG A 360 12.89 -34.13 9.85
N LEU A 361 13.57 -33.61 8.84
CA LEU A 361 13.97 -34.34 7.63
C LEU A 361 15.49 -34.56 7.57
N PRO A 362 15.98 -35.52 6.78
CA PRO A 362 17.41 -35.64 6.46
C PRO A 362 17.98 -34.33 5.89
N ARG A 363 19.27 -34.06 6.14
CA ARG A 363 19.93 -32.76 5.85
C ARG A 363 19.69 -32.25 4.42
N GLU A 364 19.94 -33.06 3.41
CA GLU A 364 19.82 -32.64 2.01
C GLU A 364 18.36 -32.44 1.59
N GLU A 365 17.46 -33.33 2.01
CA GLU A 365 16.02 -33.15 1.78
C GLU A 365 15.50 -31.87 2.45
N PHE A 366 15.92 -31.62 3.69
CA PHE A 366 15.56 -30.42 4.44
C PHE A 366 16.03 -29.13 3.74
N LYS A 367 17.27 -29.11 3.24
CA LYS A 367 17.79 -27.98 2.44
C LYS A 367 16.93 -27.74 1.19
N GLN A 368 16.55 -28.80 0.48
CA GLN A 368 15.68 -28.68 -0.70
C GLN A 368 14.30 -28.13 -0.34
N ARG A 369 13.69 -28.59 0.75
CA ARG A 369 12.41 -28.04 1.22
C ARG A 369 12.51 -26.56 1.60
N CYS A 370 13.63 -26.14 2.19
CA CYS A 370 13.87 -24.73 2.50
C CYS A 370 14.05 -23.88 1.23
N LEU A 371 14.73 -24.40 0.21
CA LEU A 371 14.84 -23.76 -1.11
C LEU A 371 13.47 -23.61 -1.79
N GLU A 372 12.68 -24.69 -1.83
CA GLU A 372 11.32 -24.69 -2.37
C GLU A 372 10.42 -23.68 -1.64
N TRP A 373 10.46 -23.68 -0.31
CA TRP A 373 9.71 -22.73 0.51
C TRP A 373 10.08 -21.28 0.18
N THR A 374 11.38 -20.97 0.18
CA THR A 374 11.92 -19.64 -0.12
C THR A 374 11.46 -19.18 -1.49
N LYS A 375 11.60 -20.02 -2.54
CA LYS A 375 11.17 -19.70 -3.90
C LYS A 375 9.67 -19.42 -3.98
N ASN A 376 8.85 -20.22 -3.31
CA ASN A 376 7.40 -20.04 -3.29
C ASN A 376 6.99 -18.73 -2.61
N VAL A 377 7.61 -18.37 -1.49
CA VAL A 377 7.28 -17.12 -0.78
C VAL A 377 7.75 -15.90 -1.56
N VAL A 378 8.95 -15.91 -2.13
CA VAL A 378 9.40 -14.84 -3.03
C VAL A 378 8.46 -14.71 -4.23
N GLY A 379 8.02 -15.83 -4.79
CA GLY A 379 7.03 -15.88 -5.89
C GLY A 379 5.69 -15.23 -5.55
N THR A 380 5.35 -15.08 -4.27
CA THR A 380 4.16 -14.37 -3.78
C THR A 380 4.45 -12.91 -3.46
N MET A 381 5.57 -12.62 -2.77
CA MET A 381 5.93 -11.26 -2.36
C MET A 381 6.29 -10.36 -3.54
N LYS A 382 7.02 -10.88 -4.53
CA LYS A 382 7.47 -10.10 -5.68
C LYS A 382 6.30 -9.52 -6.51
N PRO A 383 5.27 -10.29 -6.89
CA PRO A 383 4.08 -9.73 -7.52
C PRO A 383 3.37 -8.67 -6.68
N GLN A 384 3.26 -8.87 -5.35
CA GLN A 384 2.64 -7.88 -4.45
C GLN A 384 3.43 -6.56 -4.44
N MET A 385 4.76 -6.64 -4.43
CA MET A 385 5.63 -5.45 -4.51
C MET A 385 5.55 -4.75 -5.87
N ARG A 386 5.37 -5.51 -6.96
CA ARG A 386 5.12 -4.96 -8.30
C ARG A 386 3.76 -4.27 -8.37
N GLU A 387 2.71 -4.89 -7.83
CA GLU A 387 1.36 -4.31 -7.74
C GLU A 387 1.38 -2.97 -6.99
N MET A 388 2.14 -2.87 -5.90
CA MET A 388 2.38 -1.62 -5.17
C MET A 388 3.06 -0.51 -6.01
N GLY A 389 3.58 -0.82 -7.19
CA GLY A 389 4.23 0.15 -8.07
C GLY A 389 5.55 0.66 -7.53
N PHE A 390 6.29 -0.13 -6.75
CA PHE A 390 7.63 0.27 -6.31
C PHE A 390 8.59 0.34 -7.50
N SER A 391 9.33 1.45 -7.60
CA SER A 391 10.28 1.76 -8.66
C SER A 391 11.64 1.05 -8.49
N ILE A 392 11.56 -0.25 -8.17
CA ILE A 392 12.70 -1.14 -7.98
C ILE A 392 13.34 -1.44 -9.34
N ASP A 393 14.68 -1.47 -9.35
CA ASP A 393 15.44 -2.04 -10.46
C ASP A 393 15.48 -3.56 -10.34
N TRP A 394 14.50 -4.23 -10.95
CA TRP A 394 14.39 -5.69 -10.94
C TRP A 394 15.54 -6.39 -11.68
N SER A 395 16.32 -5.68 -12.51
CA SER A 395 17.52 -6.25 -13.14
C SER A 395 18.69 -6.42 -12.16
N ARG A 396 18.60 -5.77 -10.99
CA ARG A 396 19.58 -5.83 -9.89
C ARG A 396 19.04 -6.58 -8.68
N GLU A 397 18.06 -7.46 -8.90
CA GLU A 397 17.58 -8.39 -7.88
C GLU A 397 18.71 -9.34 -7.45
N TYR A 398 18.84 -9.60 -6.15
CA TYR A 398 19.85 -10.52 -5.62
C TYR A 398 19.27 -11.42 -4.52
N TYR A 399 19.80 -12.63 -4.42
CA TYR A 399 19.42 -13.58 -3.39
C TYR A 399 20.62 -13.92 -2.52
N THR A 400 20.45 -13.92 -1.20
CA THR A 400 21.57 -14.30 -0.32
C THR A 400 22.00 -15.75 -0.52
N ILE A 401 21.14 -16.59 -1.13
CA ILE A 401 21.44 -17.99 -1.46
C ILE A 401 22.27 -18.20 -2.73
N ASP A 402 22.49 -17.15 -3.53
CA ASP A 402 23.27 -17.24 -4.75
C ASP A 402 24.75 -17.52 -4.43
N LYS A 403 25.38 -18.38 -5.23
CA LYS A 403 26.79 -18.77 -5.04
C LYS A 403 27.74 -17.57 -5.02
N GLU A 404 27.48 -16.57 -5.84
CA GLU A 404 28.28 -15.33 -5.85
C GLU A 404 28.12 -14.52 -4.56
N TYR A 405 26.90 -14.46 -4.00
CA TYR A 405 26.67 -13.83 -2.70
C TYR A 405 27.37 -14.61 -1.58
N HIS A 406 27.27 -15.96 -1.60
CA HIS A 406 27.98 -16.85 -0.67
C HIS A 406 29.48 -16.59 -0.66
N ARG A 407 30.09 -16.49 -1.85
CA ARG A 407 31.51 -16.22 -2.03
C ARG A 407 31.92 -14.92 -1.35
N LYS A 408 31.14 -13.86 -1.54
CA LYS A 408 31.40 -12.53 -0.94
C LYS A 408 31.29 -12.57 0.59
N VAL A 409 30.31 -13.28 1.13
CA VAL A 409 30.18 -13.46 2.59
C VAL A 409 31.38 -14.24 3.14
N GLN A 410 31.73 -15.38 2.57
CA GLN A 410 32.88 -16.16 3.03
C GLN A 410 34.19 -15.38 2.90
N TYR A 411 34.35 -14.60 1.83
CA TYR A 411 35.52 -13.75 1.66
C TYR A 411 35.62 -12.66 2.72
N SER A 412 34.49 -12.04 3.08
CA SER A 412 34.46 -11.06 4.16
C SER A 412 34.84 -11.67 5.52
N ILE A 413 34.46 -12.92 5.79
CA ILE A 413 34.87 -13.66 6.99
C ILE A 413 36.37 -13.95 6.95
N LEU A 414 36.89 -14.41 5.80
CA LEU A 414 38.32 -14.67 5.60
C LEU A 414 39.15 -13.41 5.87
N LYS A 415 38.75 -12.26 5.31
CA LYS A 415 39.42 -10.97 5.53
C LYS A 415 39.42 -10.54 6.99
N MET A 416 38.32 -10.78 7.72
CA MET A 416 38.26 -10.49 9.14
C MET A 416 39.09 -11.48 9.98
N PHE A 417 39.18 -12.75 9.57
CA PHE A 417 40.05 -13.75 10.18
C PHE A 417 41.53 -13.40 10.02
N GLU A 418 41.95 -12.97 8.82
CA GLU A 418 43.30 -12.46 8.55
C GLU A 418 43.68 -11.28 9.47
N LYS A 419 42.70 -10.45 9.85
CA LYS A 419 42.87 -9.33 10.79
C LYS A 419 42.77 -9.72 12.27
N GLY A 420 42.58 -11.00 12.60
CA GLY A 420 42.38 -11.47 13.98
C GLY A 420 41.04 -11.05 14.61
N LEU A 421 40.08 -10.61 13.79
CA LEU A 421 38.73 -10.20 14.24
C LEU A 421 37.74 -11.37 14.25
N VAL A 422 38.01 -12.44 13.49
CA VAL A 422 37.25 -13.70 13.56
C VAL A 422 38.13 -14.74 14.25
N TYR A 423 37.58 -15.43 15.24
CA TYR A 423 38.30 -16.48 15.96
C TYR A 423 37.36 -17.60 16.43
N ARG A 424 37.92 -18.77 16.72
CA ARG A 424 37.23 -19.92 17.31
C ARG A 424 37.68 -20.09 18.74
N SER A 425 36.74 -20.25 19.67
CA SER A 425 37.05 -20.51 21.07
C SER A 425 35.96 -21.32 21.77
N LYS A 426 36.31 -21.98 22.88
CA LYS A 426 35.38 -22.75 23.74
C LYS A 426 35.00 -21.93 24.96
N HIS A 427 33.78 -21.40 24.97
CA HIS A 427 33.23 -20.59 26.07
C HIS A 427 31.76 -20.93 26.33
N PRO A 428 31.16 -20.46 27.43
CA PRO A 428 29.72 -20.55 27.63
C PRO A 428 29.04 -19.69 26.60
N VAL A 429 28.04 -20.25 25.94
CA VAL A 429 27.25 -19.54 24.94
C VAL A 429 25.78 -19.64 25.29
N LEU A 430 25.04 -18.60 24.92
CA LEU A 430 23.59 -18.64 24.94
C LEU A 430 23.13 -19.75 24.00
N TRP A 431 22.38 -20.70 24.53
CA TRP A 431 21.96 -21.90 23.84
C TRP A 431 20.46 -22.10 23.93
N CYS A 432 19.83 -22.38 22.79
CA CYS A 432 18.42 -22.77 22.76
C CYS A 432 18.29 -24.30 22.66
N THR A 433 17.81 -24.94 23.72
CA THR A 433 17.63 -26.40 23.80
C THR A 433 16.48 -26.93 22.95
N CYS A 434 15.57 -26.06 22.48
CA CYS A 434 14.56 -26.42 21.47
C CYS A 434 15.15 -26.45 20.07
N CYS A 435 15.98 -25.46 19.76
CA CYS A 435 16.53 -25.23 18.43
C CYS A 435 17.85 -25.98 18.20
N GLU A 436 18.46 -26.49 19.28
CA GLU A 436 19.73 -27.19 19.29
C GLU A 436 20.86 -26.33 18.67
N SER A 437 20.88 -25.02 18.97
CA SER A 437 21.86 -24.08 18.43
C SER A 437 22.24 -22.99 19.43
N ALA A 438 23.48 -22.51 19.32
CA ALA A 438 23.91 -21.24 19.87
C ALA A 438 23.11 -20.08 19.26
N ILE A 439 22.90 -19.01 20.04
CA ILE A 439 22.20 -17.79 19.64
C ILE A 439 22.97 -16.54 20.10
N ALA A 440 22.78 -15.41 19.41
CA ALA A 440 23.38 -14.14 19.82
C ALA A 440 22.56 -13.45 20.92
N LYS A 441 23.20 -12.54 21.68
CA LYS A 441 22.51 -11.67 22.68
C LYS A 441 21.36 -10.88 22.05
N ALA A 442 21.49 -10.50 20.78
CA ALA A 442 20.45 -9.79 20.05
C ALA A 442 19.21 -10.64 19.70
N GLU A 443 19.29 -11.98 19.84
CA GLU A 443 18.19 -12.93 19.56
C GLU A 443 17.49 -13.39 20.85
N THR A 444 17.62 -12.64 21.95
CA THR A 444 16.95 -12.95 23.23
C THR A 444 15.92 -11.90 23.60
N ASP A 445 14.76 -12.35 24.06
CA ASP A 445 13.72 -11.54 24.71
C ASP A 445 13.69 -11.85 26.22
N GLU A 446 12.98 -11.03 26.99
CA GLU A 446 12.75 -11.25 28.42
C GLU A 446 11.25 -11.39 28.73
N VAL A 447 10.90 -12.31 29.62
CA VAL A 447 9.52 -12.51 30.08
C VAL A 447 9.47 -12.61 31.60
N GLU A 448 8.44 -12.03 32.20
CA GLU A 448 8.11 -12.24 33.60
C GLU A 448 7.45 -13.62 33.76
N ARG A 449 7.90 -14.40 34.75
CA ARG A 449 7.24 -15.64 35.15
C ARG A 449 7.18 -15.78 36.66
N GLU A 450 6.15 -16.47 37.14
CA GLU A 450 6.09 -16.96 38.52
C GLU A 450 6.84 -18.30 38.61
N THR A 451 7.67 -18.45 39.64
CA THR A 451 8.41 -19.68 39.96
C THR A 451 8.34 -19.95 41.46
N THR A 452 8.89 -21.10 41.88
CA THR A 452 9.10 -21.40 43.30
C THR A 452 10.58 -21.25 43.67
N LEU A 453 10.85 -20.49 44.73
CA LEU A 453 12.13 -20.44 45.43
C LEU A 453 12.15 -21.55 46.48
N ASN A 454 13.07 -22.50 46.35
CA ASN A 454 13.18 -23.67 47.21
C ASN A 454 14.35 -23.49 48.18
N TYR A 455 14.11 -23.68 49.47
CA TYR A 455 15.13 -23.63 50.51
C TYR A 455 15.61 -25.04 50.80
N ILE A 456 16.83 -25.34 50.41
CA ILE A 456 17.40 -26.69 50.37
C ILE A 456 18.56 -26.79 51.36
N SER A 457 18.55 -27.82 52.20
CA SER A 457 19.59 -28.09 53.18
C SER A 457 20.78 -28.80 52.55
N PHE A 458 21.89 -28.08 52.42
CA PHE A 458 23.23 -28.62 52.21
C PHE A 458 23.82 -29.02 53.58
N SER A 459 24.96 -29.71 53.58
CA SER A 459 25.68 -30.06 54.82
C SER A 459 27.06 -29.41 54.83
N CYS A 460 27.40 -28.66 55.88
CA CYS A 460 28.74 -28.13 56.11
C CYS A 460 29.21 -28.63 57.47
N GLU A 461 30.29 -29.42 57.51
CA GLU A 461 30.80 -30.05 58.76
C GLU A 461 29.71 -30.81 59.54
N GLY A 462 28.78 -31.47 58.84
CA GLY A 462 27.67 -32.21 59.44
C GLY A 462 26.51 -31.35 59.94
N LYS A 463 26.57 -30.02 59.76
CA LYS A 463 25.49 -29.08 60.12
C LYS A 463 24.69 -28.64 58.87
N PRO A 464 23.37 -28.44 58.98
CA PRO A 464 22.55 -27.91 57.91
C PRO A 464 23.00 -26.51 57.45
N LEU A 465 23.18 -26.33 56.15
CA LEU A 465 23.43 -25.06 55.49
C LEU A 465 22.31 -24.82 54.48
N ILE A 466 21.41 -23.86 54.75
CA ILE A 466 20.22 -23.66 53.92
C ILE A 466 20.54 -22.72 52.76
N ILE A 467 20.28 -23.16 51.53
CA ILE A 467 20.47 -22.39 50.30
C ILE A 467 19.12 -22.20 49.61
N ALA A 468 18.85 -20.99 49.12
CA ALA A 468 17.66 -20.68 48.35
C ALA A 468 17.95 -20.77 46.84
N THR A 469 17.16 -21.54 46.09
CA THR A 469 17.31 -21.64 44.62
C THR A 469 15.99 -21.88 43.89
N THR A 470 15.87 -21.31 42.70
CA THR A 470 14.76 -21.57 41.77
C THR A 470 15.06 -22.72 40.80
N ARG A 471 16.31 -23.21 40.76
CA ARG A 471 16.78 -24.23 39.80
C ARG A 471 17.39 -25.46 40.49
N PRO A 472 16.62 -26.20 41.31
CA PRO A 472 17.13 -27.40 41.98
C PRO A 472 17.57 -28.50 41.00
N GLU A 473 17.09 -28.46 39.75
CA GLU A 473 17.56 -29.37 38.71
C GLU A 473 19.05 -29.23 38.36
N LEU A 474 19.69 -28.11 38.72
CA LEU A 474 21.11 -27.86 38.45
C LEU A 474 22.05 -28.28 39.58
N LEU A 475 21.53 -28.88 40.66
CA LEU A 475 22.36 -29.36 41.78
C LEU A 475 23.47 -30.32 41.32
N ASN A 476 23.23 -31.11 40.26
CA ASN A 476 24.21 -31.99 39.62
C ASN A 476 25.48 -31.26 39.15
N ALA A 477 25.38 -29.96 38.87
CA ALA A 477 26.46 -29.11 38.38
C ALA A 477 26.83 -27.96 39.35
N CYS A 478 26.39 -28.01 40.62
CA CYS A 478 26.82 -27.09 41.66
C CYS A 478 28.32 -27.25 41.97
N VAL A 479 29.11 -26.22 41.74
CA VAL A 479 30.60 -26.24 41.84
C VAL A 479 31.15 -25.27 42.89
N GLY A 480 30.29 -24.45 43.48
CA GLY A 480 30.65 -23.55 44.56
C GLY A 480 29.42 -23.10 45.35
N VAL A 481 29.67 -22.49 46.50
CA VAL A 481 28.68 -21.76 47.30
C VAL A 481 29.29 -20.41 47.62
N LEU A 482 28.52 -19.32 47.46
CA LEU A 482 28.98 -17.98 47.79
C LEU A 482 28.17 -17.37 48.92
N VAL A 483 28.86 -16.58 49.73
CA VAL A 483 28.30 -15.78 50.83
C VAL A 483 28.86 -14.36 50.76
N ASN A 484 28.09 -13.38 51.22
CA ASN A 484 28.61 -12.02 51.30
C ASN A 484 29.66 -11.91 52.42
N PRO A 485 30.86 -11.34 52.18
CA PRO A 485 31.90 -11.20 53.20
C PRO A 485 31.48 -10.36 54.42
N GLU A 486 30.55 -9.43 54.24
CA GLU A 486 30.02 -8.55 55.29
C GLU A 486 28.85 -9.18 56.06
N ASP A 487 28.36 -10.35 55.65
CA ASP A 487 27.28 -11.04 56.36
C ASP A 487 27.83 -11.76 57.60
N GLU A 488 27.67 -11.13 58.76
CA GLU A 488 28.08 -11.64 60.08
C GLU A 488 27.57 -13.05 60.37
N ARG A 489 26.43 -13.46 59.78
CA ARG A 489 25.86 -14.81 59.97
C ARG A 489 26.78 -15.91 59.42
N TYR A 490 27.58 -15.61 58.39
CA TYR A 490 28.31 -16.61 57.60
C TYR A 490 29.81 -16.39 57.50
N LYS A 491 30.39 -15.37 58.16
CA LYS A 491 31.85 -15.12 58.18
C LYS A 491 32.69 -16.35 58.54
N LYS A 492 32.20 -17.20 59.44
CA LYS A 492 32.89 -18.43 59.88
C LYS A 492 32.86 -19.57 58.84
N LEU A 493 32.12 -19.42 57.74
CA LEU A 493 32.01 -20.41 56.67
C LEU A 493 33.00 -20.16 55.53
N HIS A 494 33.70 -19.02 55.52
CA HIS A 494 34.66 -18.69 54.47
C HIS A 494 35.77 -19.75 54.37
N GLY A 495 35.98 -20.30 53.17
CA GLY A 495 37.02 -21.30 52.91
C GLY A 495 36.65 -22.74 53.31
N LYS A 496 35.48 -22.96 53.95
CA LYS A 496 34.97 -24.29 54.25
C LYS A 496 34.37 -24.97 53.01
N THR A 497 33.96 -26.23 53.15
CA THR A 497 33.25 -26.98 52.10
C THR A 497 31.82 -27.29 52.53
N ALA A 498 30.92 -27.29 51.54
CA ALA A 498 29.55 -27.76 51.67
C ALA A 498 29.35 -29.01 50.81
N VAL A 499 28.54 -29.95 51.29
CA VAL A 499 28.13 -31.15 50.58
C VAL A 499 26.81 -30.87 49.87
N VAL A 500 26.82 -31.00 48.55
CA VAL A 500 25.64 -30.86 47.69
C VAL A 500 24.69 -32.05 47.93
N PRO A 501 23.41 -31.81 48.28
CA PRO A 501 22.46 -32.88 48.56
C PRO A 501 22.20 -33.74 47.31
N ILE A 502 21.81 -35.01 47.52
CA ILE A 502 21.59 -36.05 46.50
C ILE A 502 22.87 -36.52 45.80
N PHE A 503 23.74 -35.59 45.39
CA PHE A 503 24.94 -35.88 44.60
C PHE A 503 26.19 -36.11 45.47
N ASN A 504 26.14 -35.75 46.76
CA ASN A 504 27.21 -35.96 47.75
C ASN A 504 28.58 -35.43 47.30
N ARG A 505 28.60 -34.34 46.51
CA ARG A 505 29.82 -33.67 46.08
C ARG A 505 30.18 -32.55 47.04
N GLU A 506 31.46 -32.42 47.36
CA GLU A 506 31.98 -31.27 48.12
C GLU A 506 32.25 -30.08 47.21
N VAL A 507 31.79 -28.90 47.62
CA VAL A 507 32.00 -27.62 46.94
C VAL A 507 32.53 -26.58 47.92
N ARG A 508 33.38 -25.67 47.44
CA ARG A 508 33.99 -24.63 48.28
C ARG A 508 32.98 -23.52 48.59
N ILE A 509 33.03 -23.00 49.81
CA ILE A 509 32.31 -21.80 50.24
C ILE A 509 33.26 -20.60 50.11
N LEU A 510 32.95 -19.66 49.21
CA LEU A 510 33.81 -18.50 48.93
C LEU A 510 33.07 -17.18 49.26
N PRO A 511 33.78 -16.15 49.73
CA PRO A 511 33.19 -14.83 49.92
C PRO A 511 33.11 -14.05 48.59
N ASP A 512 31.97 -13.42 48.31
CA ASP A 512 31.80 -12.49 47.18
C ASP A 512 30.83 -11.35 47.54
N ALA A 513 31.23 -10.10 47.30
CA ALA A 513 30.44 -8.92 47.65
C ALA A 513 29.18 -8.72 46.79
N GLU A 514 29.09 -9.36 45.61
CA GLU A 514 27.92 -9.31 44.73
C GLU A 514 26.78 -10.22 45.23
N VAL A 515 27.00 -11.04 46.27
CA VAL A 515 25.93 -11.81 46.92
C VAL A 515 25.06 -10.89 47.75
N ASP A 516 23.75 -10.85 47.49
CA ASP A 516 22.80 -10.09 48.30
C ASP A 516 22.50 -10.82 49.62
N PRO A 517 22.91 -10.28 50.80
CA PRO A 517 22.64 -10.91 52.08
C PRO A 517 21.15 -10.95 52.44
N ASN A 518 20.32 -10.10 51.83
CA ASN A 518 18.89 -10.00 52.13
C ASN A 518 18.03 -10.93 51.24
N PHE A 519 18.58 -11.47 50.16
CA PHE A 519 17.84 -12.36 49.28
C PHE A 519 17.91 -13.82 49.76
N GLY A 520 16.74 -14.45 49.95
CA GLY A 520 16.64 -15.84 50.38
C GLY A 520 17.32 -16.07 51.74
N THR A 521 18.44 -16.80 51.73
CA THR A 521 19.25 -17.04 52.94
C THR A 521 20.50 -16.18 53.03
N GLY A 522 20.82 -15.36 52.03
CA GLY A 522 22.15 -14.70 51.92
C GLY A 522 23.27 -15.65 51.46
N ILE A 523 22.91 -16.87 51.06
CA ILE A 523 23.81 -17.89 50.52
C ILE A 523 23.31 -18.31 49.14
N VAL A 524 24.19 -18.33 48.13
CA VAL A 524 23.86 -18.73 46.77
C VAL A 524 24.69 -19.95 46.35
N MET A 525 24.07 -20.91 45.68
CA MET A 525 24.80 -21.98 45.00
C MET A 525 25.29 -21.49 43.64
N VAL A 526 26.52 -21.82 43.28
CA VAL A 526 27.09 -21.54 41.96
C VAL A 526 27.08 -22.82 41.16
N CYS A 527 26.22 -22.87 40.14
CA CYS A 527 26.16 -23.99 39.22
C CYS A 527 26.98 -23.69 37.97
N THR A 528 27.49 -24.73 37.31
CA THR A 528 28.21 -24.54 36.03
C THR A 528 27.24 -23.96 35.01
N PHE A 529 27.31 -22.64 34.85
CA PHE A 529 26.53 -21.81 33.94
C PHE A 529 25.02 -21.87 34.16
N GLY A 530 24.57 -21.84 35.42
CA GLY A 530 23.14 -21.82 35.75
C GLY A 530 22.43 -20.52 35.34
N ASP A 531 23.17 -19.42 35.37
CA ASP A 531 22.82 -18.12 34.80
C ASP A 531 24.09 -17.34 34.41
N LYS A 532 23.93 -16.05 34.08
CA LYS A 532 25.05 -15.16 33.71
C LYS A 532 26.02 -14.92 34.87
N GLN A 533 25.50 -14.77 36.09
CA GLN A 533 26.32 -14.47 37.26
C GLN A 533 27.15 -15.69 37.64
N ASP A 534 26.58 -16.89 37.53
CA ASP A 534 27.28 -18.16 37.64
C ASP A 534 28.47 -18.25 36.67
N VAL A 535 28.32 -17.81 35.41
CA VAL A 535 29.44 -17.77 34.46
C VAL A 535 30.56 -16.88 34.98
N VAL A 536 30.23 -15.67 35.45
CA VAL A 536 31.21 -14.72 35.99
C VAL A 536 31.95 -15.34 37.17
N TRP A 537 31.23 -15.91 38.14
CA TRP A 537 31.83 -16.50 39.34
C TRP A 537 32.66 -17.76 39.05
N VAL A 538 32.20 -18.63 38.15
CA VAL A 538 32.97 -19.82 37.74
C VAL A 538 34.33 -19.42 37.21
N TYR A 539 34.40 -18.42 36.33
CA TYR A 539 35.67 -17.94 35.79
C TYR A 539 36.48 -17.12 36.80
N ARG A 540 35.85 -16.20 37.54
CA ARG A 540 36.51 -15.34 38.54
C ARG A 540 37.27 -16.16 39.58
N TYR A 541 36.67 -17.25 40.06
CA TYR A 541 37.23 -18.10 41.12
C TYR A 541 37.91 -19.37 40.60
N GLY A 542 37.98 -19.58 39.28
CA GLY A 542 38.55 -20.79 38.69
C GLY A 542 37.85 -22.07 39.16
N LEU A 543 36.52 -22.04 39.29
CA LEU A 543 35.73 -23.19 39.73
C LEU A 543 35.72 -24.29 38.65
N PRO A 544 35.60 -25.58 39.05
CA PRO A 544 35.45 -26.67 38.09
C PRO A 544 34.27 -26.44 37.15
N ILE A 545 34.41 -26.87 35.89
CA ILE A 545 33.33 -26.84 34.91
C ILE A 545 32.75 -28.25 34.79
N ILE A 546 31.50 -28.42 35.22
CA ILE A 546 30.76 -29.69 35.14
C ILE A 546 29.56 -29.49 34.23
N GLU A 547 29.55 -30.14 33.07
CA GLU A 547 28.44 -29.99 32.12
C GLU A 547 27.12 -30.43 32.76
N ALA A 548 26.19 -29.48 32.92
CA ALA A 548 24.92 -29.72 33.60
C ALA A 548 23.92 -30.48 32.72
N MET A 549 23.91 -30.20 31.41
CA MET A 549 22.95 -30.75 30.46
C MET A 549 23.51 -30.78 29.03
N ASP A 550 22.93 -31.63 28.19
CA ASP A 550 23.26 -31.75 26.77
C ASP A 550 22.62 -30.62 25.93
N SER A 551 22.91 -30.61 24.62
CA SER A 551 22.37 -29.65 23.65
C SER A 551 20.84 -29.65 23.53
N ARG A 552 20.18 -30.70 24.03
CA ARG A 552 18.72 -30.85 24.07
C ARG A 552 18.15 -30.50 25.44
N GLY A 553 18.95 -30.03 26.39
CA GLY A 553 18.50 -29.71 27.75
C GLY A 553 18.12 -30.95 28.56
N ARG A 554 18.77 -32.09 28.29
CA ARG A 554 18.69 -33.29 29.15
C ARG A 554 19.88 -33.29 30.10
N LEU A 555 19.65 -33.56 31.38
CA LEU A 555 20.73 -33.51 32.37
C LEU A 555 21.84 -34.52 32.07
N LEU A 556 23.08 -34.07 32.29
CA LEU A 556 24.31 -34.86 32.28
C LEU A 556 24.84 -34.94 33.71
N ASN A 557 25.69 -35.91 34.02
CA ASN A 557 26.36 -36.01 35.33
C ASN A 557 25.37 -36.02 36.54
N ALA A 558 24.12 -36.44 36.34
CA ALA A 558 23.04 -36.30 37.31
C ALA A 558 22.60 -37.65 37.92
N GLY A 559 23.49 -38.65 37.92
CA GLY A 559 23.19 -39.99 38.41
C GLY A 559 21.95 -40.58 37.75
N ARG A 560 20.97 -41.01 38.56
CA ARG A 560 19.68 -41.57 38.07
C ARG A 560 18.77 -40.58 37.34
N PHE A 561 19.08 -39.28 37.39
CA PHE A 561 18.35 -38.24 36.66
C PHE A 561 18.95 -37.93 35.29
N THR A 562 20.09 -38.55 34.96
CA THR A 562 20.76 -38.38 33.66
C THR A 562 19.80 -38.74 32.51
N GLY A 563 19.75 -37.90 31.49
CA GLY A 563 18.89 -38.07 30.32
C GLY A 563 17.47 -37.49 30.46
N LEU A 564 17.05 -37.09 31.66
CA LEU A 564 15.77 -36.39 31.87
C LEU A 564 15.86 -34.93 31.42
N LYS A 565 14.77 -34.40 30.87
CA LYS A 565 14.66 -32.95 30.58
C LYS A 565 14.69 -32.15 31.87
N ALA A 566 15.25 -30.94 31.85
CA ALA A 566 15.39 -30.08 33.03
C ALA A 566 14.10 -29.94 33.88
N GLU A 567 12.93 -29.77 33.24
CA GLU A 567 11.63 -29.69 33.95
C GLU A 567 11.26 -30.99 34.67
N GLN A 568 11.42 -32.14 33.99
CA GLN A 568 11.16 -33.46 34.56
C GLN A 568 12.15 -33.79 35.68
N ALA A 569 13.41 -33.40 35.51
CA ALA A 569 14.42 -33.57 36.53
C ALA A 569 14.14 -32.70 37.76
N ARG A 570 13.67 -31.46 37.56
CA ARG A 570 13.25 -30.56 38.64
C ARG A 570 12.21 -31.21 39.54
N GLU A 571 11.16 -31.78 38.95
CA GLU A 571 10.08 -32.46 39.68
C GLU A 571 10.63 -33.62 40.51
N LYS A 572 11.37 -34.55 39.88
CA LYS A 572 11.88 -35.73 40.59
C LYS A 572 12.95 -35.42 41.64
N ILE A 573 13.80 -34.42 41.39
CA ILE A 573 14.77 -33.95 42.39
C ILE A 573 14.04 -33.34 43.58
N LEU A 574 12.99 -32.54 43.35
CA LEU A 574 12.17 -31.99 44.44
C LEU A 574 11.43 -33.08 45.24
N GLU A 575 10.93 -34.12 44.58
CA GLU A 575 10.33 -35.30 45.25
C GLU A 575 11.34 -36.01 46.16
N GLU A 576 12.56 -36.23 45.68
CA GLU A 576 13.62 -36.84 46.49
C GLU A 576 14.07 -35.94 47.64
N LEU A 577 14.28 -34.64 47.40
CA LEU A 577 14.63 -33.71 48.47
C LEU A 577 13.54 -33.66 49.55
N ASN A 578 12.27 -33.77 49.17
CA ASN A 578 11.15 -33.88 50.10
C ASN A 578 11.16 -35.20 50.89
N SER A 579 11.41 -36.34 50.24
CA SER A 579 11.45 -37.64 50.92
C SER A 579 12.61 -37.74 51.93
N LEU A 580 13.72 -37.07 51.62
CA LEU A 580 14.87 -36.91 52.51
C LEU A 580 14.71 -35.79 53.55
N LYS A 581 13.58 -35.07 53.55
CA LYS A 581 13.29 -33.90 54.43
C LYS A 581 14.35 -32.80 54.34
N LEU A 582 14.95 -32.61 53.17
CA LEU A 582 15.99 -31.62 52.92
C LEU A 582 15.42 -30.28 52.43
N ILE A 583 14.12 -30.19 52.15
CA ILE A 583 13.44 -28.91 51.85
C ILE A 583 12.88 -28.32 53.14
N THR A 584 13.34 -27.13 53.52
CA THR A 584 12.90 -26.45 54.75
C THR A 584 11.75 -25.48 54.51
N LYS A 585 11.68 -24.87 53.33
CA LYS A 585 10.69 -23.86 52.97
C LYS A 585 10.53 -23.76 51.45
N LYS A 586 9.35 -23.34 50.98
CA LYS A 586 9.07 -22.99 49.58
C LYS A 586 8.34 -21.65 49.53
N GLU A 587 8.74 -20.78 48.62
CA GLU A 587 8.11 -19.47 48.43
C GLU A 587 7.83 -19.21 46.95
N LYS A 588 6.77 -18.45 46.67
CA LYS A 588 6.52 -17.96 45.31
C LYS A 588 7.44 -16.77 45.03
N LEU A 589 8.04 -16.76 43.85
CA LEU A 589 8.92 -15.69 43.39
C LEU A 589 8.52 -15.29 41.96
N LYS A 590 8.37 -13.99 41.71
CA LYS A 590 8.32 -13.45 40.36
C LYS A 590 9.74 -13.16 39.89
N GLN A 591 10.08 -13.60 38.69
CA GLN A 591 11.39 -13.38 38.10
C GLN A 591 11.29 -13.06 36.61
N MET A 592 12.23 -12.24 36.13
CA MET A 592 12.45 -12.02 34.70
C MET A 592 13.43 -13.07 34.18
N VAL A 593 13.09 -13.73 33.08
CA VAL A 593 13.94 -14.74 32.46
C VAL A 593 14.12 -14.50 30.98
N LYS A 594 15.29 -14.92 30.47
CA LYS A 594 15.61 -14.84 29.06
C LYS A 594 15.01 -16.00 28.28
N ILE A 595 14.39 -15.67 27.16
CA ILE A 595 13.85 -16.60 26.19
C ILE A 595 14.42 -16.29 24.81
N HIS A 596 14.45 -17.29 23.93
CA HIS A 596 14.76 -17.07 22.53
C HIS A 596 13.62 -16.31 21.86
N ASP A 597 13.93 -15.20 21.17
CA ASP A 597 12.95 -14.30 20.54
C ASP A 597 11.99 -15.02 19.56
N ARG A 598 12.42 -16.10 18.91
CA ARG A 598 11.63 -16.79 17.89
C ARG A 598 10.82 -17.95 18.47
N CYS A 599 11.47 -18.91 19.14
CA CYS A 599 10.78 -20.11 19.66
C CYS A 599 10.14 -19.90 21.05
N LYS A 600 10.47 -18.78 21.72
CA LYS A 600 9.98 -18.39 23.05
C LYS A 600 10.32 -19.36 24.20
N ARG A 601 11.20 -20.36 23.98
CA ARG A 601 11.74 -21.21 25.05
C ARG A 601 12.88 -20.50 25.80
N LEU A 602 13.03 -20.84 27.08
CA LEU A 602 14.13 -20.40 27.94
C LEU A 602 15.49 -20.66 27.30
N VAL A 603 16.39 -19.70 27.48
CA VAL A 603 17.78 -19.80 27.02
C VAL A 603 18.61 -20.39 28.16
N GLU A 604 19.49 -21.33 27.83
CA GLU A 604 20.47 -21.92 28.73
C GLU A 604 21.87 -21.42 28.38
N PHE A 605 22.83 -21.59 29.29
CA PHE A 605 24.24 -21.41 28.98
C PHE A 605 24.93 -22.76 28.91
N LEU A 606 25.51 -23.09 27.74
CA LEU A 606 26.26 -24.33 27.55
C LEU A 606 27.70 -24.02 27.14
N GLN A 607 28.64 -24.84 27.59
CA GLN A 607 30.01 -24.75 27.10
C GLN A 607 30.06 -25.29 25.66
N SER A 608 30.52 -24.47 24.72
CA SER A 608 30.58 -24.89 23.31
C SER A 608 31.72 -24.22 22.57
N ALA A 609 32.36 -24.96 21.65
CA ALA A 609 33.33 -24.39 20.72
C ALA A 609 32.56 -23.68 19.60
N GLN A 610 32.71 -22.37 19.51
CA GLN A 610 31.96 -21.52 18.58
C GLN A 610 32.90 -20.51 17.89
N TRP A 611 32.38 -19.89 16.84
CA TRP A 611 33.06 -18.83 16.11
C TRP A 611 32.51 -17.46 16.51
N PHE A 612 33.43 -16.54 16.75
CA PHE A 612 33.16 -15.22 17.26
C PHE A 612 33.74 -14.14 16.35
N MET A 613 33.02 -13.03 16.22
CA MET A 613 33.56 -11.76 15.72
C MET A 613 33.84 -10.83 16.91
N LYS A 614 35.07 -10.34 16.99
CA LYS A 614 35.55 -9.49 18.07
C LYS A 614 34.88 -8.12 18.04
N LEU A 615 33.93 -7.89 18.94
CA LEU A 615 33.26 -6.60 19.11
C LEU A 615 33.92 -5.77 20.22
N LYS A 616 34.38 -6.46 21.27
CA LYS A 616 35.02 -5.81 22.42
C LYS A 616 36.33 -5.13 22.00
N GLY A 617 36.44 -3.86 22.36
CA GLY A 617 37.56 -2.99 21.99
C GLY A 617 37.30 -2.13 20.75
N HIS A 618 36.19 -2.33 20.03
CA HIS A 618 35.83 -1.58 18.82
C HIS A 618 34.54 -0.75 19.00
N GLU A 619 33.99 -0.67 20.21
CA GLU A 619 32.72 0.00 20.50
C GLU A 619 32.77 1.49 20.10
N GLU A 620 33.82 2.20 20.48
CA GLU A 620 33.98 3.64 20.19
C GLU A 620 34.24 3.92 18.70
N GLU A 621 34.90 3.00 17.98
CA GLU A 621 35.09 3.11 16.53
C GLU A 621 33.76 3.02 15.79
N VAL A 622 32.89 2.08 16.20
CA VAL A 622 31.55 1.92 15.63
C VAL A 622 30.67 3.13 15.95
N ILE A 623 30.69 3.62 17.20
CA ILE A 623 29.95 4.82 17.61
C ILE A 623 30.40 6.04 16.79
N LYS A 624 31.71 6.22 16.62
CA LYS A 624 32.25 7.31 15.81
C LYS A 624 31.78 7.23 14.36
N ALA A 625 31.94 6.07 13.71
CA ALA A 625 31.48 5.88 12.33
C ALA A 625 29.98 6.10 12.18
N ALA A 626 29.16 5.64 13.14
CA ALA A 626 27.73 5.89 13.16
C ALA A 626 27.39 7.38 13.32
N SER A 627 28.18 8.13 14.09
CA SER A 627 27.96 9.57 14.36
C SER A 627 28.30 10.47 13.16
N GLU A 628 29.09 9.97 12.21
CA GLU A 628 29.41 10.66 10.95
C GLU A 628 28.26 10.54 9.90
N MET A 629 27.29 9.65 10.14
CA MET A 629 26.09 9.45 9.32
C MET A 629 24.94 10.34 9.80
N ARG A 630 24.07 10.77 8.88
CA ARG A 630 22.85 11.51 9.22
C ARG A 630 21.72 10.56 9.60
N TRP A 631 21.37 10.53 10.88
CA TRP A 631 20.24 9.74 11.38
C TRP A 631 18.92 10.52 11.31
N VAL A 632 17.87 9.89 10.77
CA VAL A 632 16.54 10.46 10.68
C VAL A 632 15.53 9.51 11.33
N PRO A 633 14.96 9.86 12.50
CA PRO A 633 15.21 11.08 13.27
C PRO A 633 16.56 11.03 14.03
N PRO A 634 17.15 12.19 14.41
CA PRO A 634 18.48 12.23 15.04
C PRO A 634 18.63 11.39 16.31
N HIS A 635 17.58 11.28 17.12
CA HIS A 635 17.63 10.54 18.38
C HIS A 635 17.72 9.01 18.20
N ALA A 636 17.45 8.48 17.01
CA ALA A 636 17.47 7.04 16.76
C ALA A 636 18.87 6.43 16.93
N ILE A 637 19.94 7.23 16.75
CA ILE A 637 21.33 6.80 16.99
C ILE A 637 21.54 6.33 18.42
N GLN A 638 20.78 6.86 19.39
CA GLN A 638 20.96 6.53 20.81
C GLN A 638 20.76 5.03 21.07
N LEU A 639 19.83 4.38 20.35
CA LEU A 639 19.60 2.93 20.45
C LEU A 639 20.83 2.12 20.05
N LEU A 640 21.61 2.61 19.09
CA LEU A 640 22.87 2.00 18.66
C LEU A 640 23.99 2.28 19.67
N ILE A 641 24.07 3.50 20.20
CA ILE A 641 25.08 3.88 21.21
C ILE A 641 24.91 3.06 22.49
N ASP A 642 23.67 3.00 23.01
CA ASP A 642 23.35 2.23 24.22
C ASP A 642 23.65 0.75 24.03
N TRP A 643 23.31 0.20 22.86
CA TRP A 643 23.63 -1.18 22.52
C TRP A 643 25.15 -1.41 22.49
N SER A 644 25.89 -0.54 21.81
CA SER A 644 27.35 -0.65 21.66
C SER A 644 28.05 -0.63 23.02
N ARG A 645 27.68 0.29 23.92
CA ARG A 645 28.23 0.38 25.27
C ARG A 645 27.82 -0.77 26.18
N GLY A 646 26.63 -1.36 25.93
CA GLY A 646 26.10 -2.51 26.65
C GLY A 646 26.64 -3.88 26.17
N LEU A 647 27.64 -3.91 25.28
CA LEU A 647 28.26 -5.13 24.81
C LEU A 647 29.18 -5.73 25.87
N GLU A 648 28.84 -6.94 26.26
CA GLU A 648 29.55 -7.69 27.30
C GLU A 648 30.36 -8.85 26.71
N TRP A 649 30.04 -9.26 25.47
CA TRP A 649 30.59 -10.44 24.80
C TRP A 649 30.79 -10.11 23.32
N ASP A 650 31.72 -10.84 22.70
CA ASP A 650 31.89 -10.85 21.25
C ASP A 650 30.71 -11.55 20.55
N TRP A 651 30.51 -11.24 19.28
CA TRP A 651 29.39 -11.77 18.52
C TRP A 651 29.64 -13.23 18.14
N CYS A 652 28.98 -14.15 18.84
CA CYS A 652 28.87 -15.55 18.44
C CYS A 652 28.06 -15.65 17.14
N PHE A 653 28.72 -15.88 16.01
CA PHE A 653 28.09 -15.89 14.69
C PHE A 653 27.94 -17.30 14.10
N SER A 654 28.47 -18.34 14.75
CA SER A 654 28.20 -19.73 14.33
C SER A 654 26.83 -20.21 14.80
N ARG A 655 26.18 -21.04 13.98
CA ARG A 655 24.89 -21.67 14.25
C ARG A 655 24.94 -23.15 13.90
N GLN A 656 24.41 -24.02 14.76
CA GLN A 656 24.34 -25.48 14.55
C GLN A 656 23.07 -25.83 13.76
N ARG A 657 22.96 -25.21 12.60
CA ARG A 657 21.78 -25.28 11.72
C ARG A 657 22.22 -25.68 10.32
N ILE A 658 21.26 -25.94 9.44
CA ILE A 658 21.51 -26.62 8.16
C ILE A 658 21.45 -25.66 6.97
N PHE A 659 20.58 -24.66 7.04
CA PHE A 659 20.20 -23.80 5.94
C PHE A 659 20.75 -22.37 6.11
N GLY A 660 21.98 -22.18 5.65
CA GLY A 660 22.67 -20.90 5.56
C GLY A 660 24.09 -21.08 5.05
N ILE A 661 24.89 -20.02 5.12
CA ILE A 661 26.23 -20.00 4.54
C ILE A 661 27.19 -20.78 5.44
N PRO A 662 27.85 -21.85 4.96
CA PRO A 662 28.84 -22.58 5.74
C PRO A 662 30.00 -21.66 6.16
N ILE A 663 30.50 -21.85 7.38
CA ILE A 663 31.71 -21.15 7.82
C ILE A 663 32.91 -21.79 7.11
N PRO A 664 33.74 -21.02 6.38
CA PRO A 664 34.71 -21.57 5.43
C PRO A 664 36.03 -21.98 6.10
N PHE A 665 36.01 -22.82 7.13
CA PHE A 665 37.22 -23.21 7.86
C PHE A 665 37.29 -24.72 8.15
N TRP A 666 38.52 -25.23 8.25
CA TRP A 666 38.84 -26.53 8.82
C TRP A 666 39.68 -26.32 10.06
N TYR A 667 39.64 -27.24 11.02
CA TYR A 667 40.46 -27.18 12.22
C TYR A 667 41.07 -28.54 12.54
N CYS A 668 42.26 -28.52 13.15
CA CYS A 668 42.94 -29.74 13.54
C CYS A 668 42.29 -30.38 14.76
N GLU A 669 42.01 -31.69 14.70
CA GLU A 669 41.43 -32.43 15.83
C GLU A 669 42.37 -32.53 17.06
N ARG A 670 43.69 -32.39 16.84
CA ARG A 670 44.71 -32.53 17.89
C ARG A 670 45.09 -31.23 18.58
N CYS A 671 45.18 -30.13 17.83
CA CYS A 671 45.71 -28.85 18.33
C CYS A 671 44.82 -27.63 18.07
N ASP A 672 43.61 -27.83 17.53
CA ASP A 672 42.64 -26.79 17.19
C ASP A 672 43.15 -25.70 16.21
N CYS A 673 44.30 -25.92 15.56
CA CYS A 673 44.80 -25.02 14.53
C CYS A 673 43.79 -24.91 13.39
N VAL A 674 43.35 -23.68 13.11
CA VAL A 674 42.46 -23.34 12.01
C VAL A 674 43.23 -23.26 10.68
N VAL A 675 42.64 -23.81 9.63
CA VAL A 675 43.09 -23.73 8.24
C VAL A 675 41.99 -23.07 7.41
N ALA A 676 42.38 -22.03 6.67
CA ALA A 676 41.49 -21.23 5.84
C ALA A 676 41.72 -21.49 4.33
N PRO A 677 40.68 -21.41 3.49
CA PRO A 677 40.80 -21.48 2.05
C PRO A 677 41.37 -20.18 1.47
N SER A 678 41.91 -20.24 0.26
CA SER A 678 42.24 -19.04 -0.51
C SER A 678 40.96 -18.43 -1.11
N TYR A 679 41.03 -17.15 -1.50
CA TYR A 679 39.94 -16.47 -2.18
C TYR A 679 39.46 -17.19 -3.46
N SER A 680 40.39 -17.77 -4.24
CA SER A 680 40.07 -18.50 -5.48
C SER A 680 39.26 -19.78 -5.26
N ASN A 681 39.29 -20.33 -4.04
CA ASN A 681 38.57 -21.56 -3.70
C ASN A 681 37.14 -21.28 -3.23
N LEU A 682 36.81 -20.02 -2.91
CA LEU A 682 35.49 -19.66 -2.42
C LEU A 682 34.45 -19.64 -3.56
N PRO A 683 33.19 -20.00 -3.29
CA PRO A 683 32.66 -20.47 -2.00
C PRO A 683 32.95 -21.96 -1.75
N VAL A 684 33.10 -22.34 -0.48
CA VAL A 684 33.31 -23.74 -0.02
C VAL A 684 32.24 -24.17 0.98
N ASP A 685 31.91 -25.45 1.03
CA ASP A 685 31.17 -26.12 2.11
C ASP A 685 32.12 -27.13 2.79
N PRO A 686 32.75 -26.79 3.93
CA PRO A 686 33.70 -27.70 4.59
C PRO A 686 33.11 -29.03 5.06
N THR A 687 31.78 -29.21 5.03
CA THR A 687 31.15 -30.51 5.28
C THR A 687 31.22 -31.46 4.09
N LYS A 688 31.56 -30.94 2.90
CA LYS A 688 31.65 -31.68 1.63
C LYS A 688 33.03 -31.56 0.98
N ASP A 689 33.62 -30.37 1.05
CA ASP A 689 34.88 -30.04 0.40
C ASP A 689 36.10 -30.48 1.23
N LYS A 690 37.18 -30.83 0.53
CA LYS A 690 38.45 -31.21 1.17
C LYS A 690 39.16 -29.98 1.73
N PRO A 691 39.93 -30.13 2.83
CA PRO A 691 40.75 -29.05 3.35
C PRO A 691 41.77 -28.55 2.29
N PRO A 692 42.17 -27.26 2.34
CA PRO A 692 43.15 -26.70 1.42
C PRO A 692 44.54 -27.35 1.49
N VAL A 693 44.84 -28.03 2.60
CA VAL A 693 46.07 -28.81 2.83
C VAL A 693 45.70 -30.18 3.38
N GLU A 694 46.52 -31.20 3.14
CA GLU A 694 46.19 -32.58 3.52
C GLU A 694 46.23 -32.82 5.03
N THR A 695 47.21 -32.22 5.72
CA THR A 695 47.43 -32.39 7.16
C THR A 695 47.62 -31.04 7.85
N CYS A 696 47.46 -31.02 9.18
CA CYS A 696 47.62 -29.81 9.96
C CYS A 696 49.05 -29.25 9.83
N PRO A 697 49.22 -27.95 9.49
CA PRO A 697 50.54 -27.35 9.32
C PRO A 697 51.33 -27.21 10.63
N LYS A 698 50.72 -27.44 11.79
CA LYS A 698 51.38 -27.34 13.11
C LYS A 698 51.77 -28.69 13.73
N CYS A 699 50.99 -29.74 13.52
CA CYS A 699 51.20 -31.03 14.19
C CYS A 699 50.89 -32.26 13.32
N GLU A 700 50.69 -32.06 12.01
CA GLU A 700 50.38 -33.11 11.04
C GLU A 700 49.09 -33.89 11.38
N GLY A 701 48.24 -33.36 12.26
CA GLY A 701 46.94 -33.94 12.62
C GLY A 701 45.92 -33.86 11.50
N LYS A 702 44.89 -34.71 11.61
CA LYS A 702 43.74 -34.68 10.71
C LYS A 702 42.99 -33.34 10.85
N LEU A 703 42.55 -32.82 9.71
CA LEU A 703 41.72 -31.62 9.62
C LEU A 703 40.25 -32.01 9.51
N ILE A 704 39.41 -31.37 10.33
CA ILE A 704 37.96 -31.54 10.38
C ILE A 704 37.32 -30.27 9.83
N GLY A 705 36.41 -30.40 8.87
CA GLY A 705 35.65 -29.27 8.34
C GLY A 705 34.63 -28.74 9.34
N GLU A 706 34.48 -27.42 9.41
CA GLU A 706 33.44 -26.80 10.22
C GLU A 706 32.05 -27.19 9.70
N SER A 707 31.17 -27.61 10.61
CA SER A 707 29.80 -28.05 10.27
C SER A 707 28.74 -26.99 10.55
N SER A 708 29.10 -25.94 11.29
CA SER A 708 28.26 -24.79 11.59
C SER A 708 28.10 -23.87 10.37
N ILE A 709 26.93 -23.24 10.30
CA ILE A 709 26.65 -22.17 9.35
C ILE A 709 26.78 -20.81 10.03
N CYS A 710 26.82 -19.74 9.24
CA CYS A 710 26.76 -18.38 9.72
C CYS A 710 25.35 -18.03 10.22
N ASP A 711 25.30 -17.17 11.23
CA ASP A 711 24.16 -16.34 11.59
C ASP A 711 23.67 -15.55 10.35
N GLY A 712 22.35 -15.43 10.18
CA GLY A 712 21.74 -14.64 9.10
C GLY A 712 22.05 -13.14 9.21
N TRP A 713 22.52 -12.64 10.35
CA TRP A 713 23.05 -11.27 10.35
C TRP A 713 24.40 -11.13 9.64
N VAL A 714 25.11 -12.22 9.38
CA VAL A 714 26.39 -12.21 8.66
C VAL A 714 26.19 -12.05 7.15
N ASP A 715 25.12 -12.57 6.56
CA ASP A 715 24.91 -12.38 5.12
C ASP A 715 24.36 -10.97 4.83
N SER A 716 23.37 -10.52 5.59
CA SER A 716 22.72 -9.21 5.44
C SER A 716 23.62 -8.04 5.81
N SER A 717 24.62 -8.21 6.69
CA SER A 717 25.50 -7.09 7.10
C SER A 717 26.52 -6.64 6.04
N ILE A 718 26.59 -7.29 4.88
CA ILE A 718 27.48 -6.85 3.78
C ILE A 718 26.70 -6.35 2.56
N THR A 719 25.38 -6.14 2.65
CA THR A 719 24.57 -5.65 1.52
C THR A 719 25.14 -4.38 0.86
N PRO A 720 25.63 -3.33 1.56
CA PRO A 720 26.19 -2.16 0.88
C PRO A 720 27.49 -2.47 0.13
N LEU A 721 28.25 -3.48 0.56
CA LEU A 721 29.44 -3.95 -0.15
C LEU A 721 29.04 -4.73 -1.41
N VAL A 722 28.04 -5.61 -1.30
CA VAL A 722 27.57 -6.43 -2.43
C VAL A 722 27.01 -5.56 -3.56
N ILE A 723 26.10 -4.62 -3.24
CA ILE A 723 25.45 -3.77 -4.26
C ILE A 723 26.42 -2.77 -4.90
N SER A 724 27.50 -2.41 -4.20
CA SER A 724 28.57 -1.55 -4.73
C SER A 724 29.62 -2.31 -5.53
N GLY A 725 29.52 -3.64 -5.67
CA GLY A 725 30.45 -4.42 -6.49
C GLY A 725 31.67 -4.96 -5.75
N TRP A 726 31.78 -4.72 -4.44
CA TRP A 726 32.86 -5.32 -3.64
C TRP A 726 32.76 -6.86 -3.62
N PRO A 727 33.89 -7.58 -3.61
CA PRO A 727 35.26 -7.10 -3.80
C PRO A 727 35.74 -7.12 -5.27
N ASP A 728 34.84 -7.43 -6.20
CA ASP A 728 35.22 -7.88 -7.56
C ASP A 728 35.36 -6.72 -8.56
N ASP A 729 34.73 -5.58 -8.29
CA ASP A 729 34.72 -4.40 -9.16
C ASP A 729 35.07 -3.15 -8.37
N GLU A 730 36.36 -2.81 -8.34
CA GLU A 730 36.89 -1.64 -7.61
C GLU A 730 36.35 -0.31 -8.17
N LYS A 731 36.13 -0.24 -9.48
CA LYS A 731 35.60 0.98 -10.12
C LYS A 731 34.18 1.22 -9.63
N LYS A 732 33.32 0.21 -9.74
CA LYS A 732 31.94 0.27 -9.25
C LYS A 732 31.89 0.51 -7.74
N PHE A 733 32.80 -0.09 -6.98
CA PHE A 733 32.89 0.13 -5.54
C PHE A 733 33.18 1.60 -5.22
N SER A 734 34.15 2.20 -5.89
CA SER A 734 34.51 3.61 -5.68
C SER A 734 33.39 4.60 -6.05
N GLU A 735 32.54 4.24 -7.03
CA GLU A 735 31.43 5.08 -7.51
C GLU A 735 30.17 4.94 -6.64
N LEU A 736 29.90 3.73 -6.13
CA LEU A 736 28.63 3.39 -5.45
C LEU A 736 28.74 3.36 -3.93
N TYR A 737 29.95 3.24 -3.36
CA TYR A 737 30.17 3.18 -1.91
C TYR A 737 30.73 4.51 -1.36
N PRO A 738 30.23 5.01 -0.22
CA PRO A 738 29.14 4.48 0.60
C PRO A 738 27.76 4.65 -0.03
N SER A 739 26.82 3.79 0.36
CA SER A 739 25.43 3.94 -0.07
C SER A 739 24.85 5.28 0.40
N SER A 740 23.97 5.88 -0.39
CA SER A 740 23.39 7.19 -0.07
C SER A 740 22.35 7.11 1.04
N LEU A 741 21.55 6.04 1.05
CA LEU A 741 20.45 5.85 2.00
C LEU A 741 20.41 4.42 2.55
N ARG A 742 20.29 4.30 3.87
CA ARG A 742 19.90 3.07 4.57
C ARG A 742 18.51 3.23 5.21
N PRO A 743 17.45 2.68 4.61
CA PRO A 743 16.11 2.63 5.18
C PRO A 743 15.90 1.38 6.04
N GLN A 744 15.37 1.52 7.26
CA GLN A 744 15.07 0.38 8.13
C GLN A 744 14.15 0.69 9.32
N GLY A 745 13.62 -0.38 9.93
CA GLY A 745 12.88 -0.31 11.19
C GLY A 745 13.76 -0.05 12.42
N THR A 746 13.14 0.43 13.50
CA THR A 746 13.77 0.60 14.83
C THR A 746 14.25 -0.71 15.45
N ASP A 747 13.59 -1.83 15.14
CA ASP A 747 13.87 -3.17 15.66
C ASP A 747 15.23 -3.73 15.21
N ILE A 748 15.67 -3.38 14.00
CA ILE A 748 16.91 -3.88 13.41
C ILE A 748 18.08 -2.90 13.50
N ILE A 749 18.00 -1.90 14.40
CA ILE A 749 19.14 -1.02 14.71
C ILE A 749 20.26 -1.79 15.43
N ARG A 750 19.90 -2.60 16.43
CA ARG A 750 20.85 -3.38 17.26
C ARG A 750 21.41 -4.62 16.54
N THR A 751 20.78 -5.01 15.44
CA THR A 751 21.20 -6.12 14.59
C THR A 751 21.76 -5.58 13.28
N TRP A 752 20.91 -5.38 12.27
CA TRP A 752 21.35 -5.12 10.90
C TRP A 752 22.19 -3.84 10.77
N ALA A 753 21.75 -2.70 11.33
CA ALA A 753 22.55 -1.48 11.27
C ALA A 753 23.88 -1.65 11.99
N PHE A 754 23.86 -2.06 13.26
CA PHE A 754 25.06 -2.23 14.07
C PHE A 754 26.07 -3.17 13.40
N TYR A 755 25.65 -4.38 12.99
CA TYR A 755 26.55 -5.33 12.35
C TYR A 755 27.03 -4.87 10.98
N THR A 756 26.19 -4.15 10.20
CA THR A 756 26.65 -3.59 8.92
C THR A 756 27.72 -2.53 9.15
N ILE A 757 27.49 -1.58 10.06
CA ILE A 757 28.43 -0.49 10.36
C ILE A 757 29.75 -1.08 10.85
N TYR A 758 29.70 -1.99 11.82
CA TYR A 758 30.89 -2.67 12.34
C TYR A 758 31.66 -3.39 11.22
N ARG A 759 31.00 -4.25 10.45
CA ARG A 759 31.70 -5.06 9.45
C ARG A 759 32.21 -4.24 8.27
N CYS A 760 31.43 -3.29 7.79
CA CYS A 760 31.88 -2.38 6.75
C CYS A 760 33.10 -1.59 7.21
N LEU A 761 33.07 -1.01 8.41
CA LEU A 761 34.21 -0.28 8.98
C LEU A 761 35.45 -1.18 9.08
N MET A 762 35.31 -2.40 9.60
CA MET A 762 36.43 -3.33 9.73
C MET A 762 36.97 -3.83 8.37
N LEU A 763 36.13 -3.91 7.34
CA LEU A 763 36.53 -4.37 6.01
C LEU A 763 37.14 -3.24 5.17
N THR A 764 36.57 -2.03 5.22
CA THR A 764 36.86 -0.92 4.30
C THR A 764 37.57 0.26 4.96
N GLY A 765 37.52 0.37 6.29
CA GLY A 765 38.01 1.53 7.05
C GLY A 765 37.14 2.79 6.89
N LYS A 766 35.95 2.68 6.29
CA LYS A 766 35.07 3.81 5.97
C LYS A 766 33.65 3.56 6.46
N GLN A 767 32.91 4.64 6.69
CA GLN A 767 31.47 4.57 6.92
C GLN A 767 30.73 4.01 5.69
N CYS A 768 29.62 3.29 5.91
CA CYS A 768 28.88 2.59 4.84
C CYS A 768 27.65 3.34 4.30
N PHE A 769 27.18 4.39 4.99
CA PHE A 769 25.99 5.17 4.61
C PHE A 769 26.25 6.66 4.70
N LYS A 770 25.47 7.46 3.97
CA LYS A 770 25.33 8.91 4.22
C LYS A 770 24.17 9.18 5.16
N ASP A 771 22.98 8.70 4.79
CA ASP A 771 21.75 8.90 5.56
C ASP A 771 21.20 7.55 6.06
N VAL A 772 20.73 7.52 7.31
CA VAL A 772 20.05 6.38 7.95
C VAL A 772 18.62 6.79 8.28
N LEU A 773 17.66 6.31 7.50
CA LEU A 773 16.24 6.61 7.63
C LEU A 773 15.54 5.52 8.44
N ILE A 774 15.05 5.88 9.61
CA ILE A 774 14.42 4.98 10.56
C ILE A 774 12.91 5.14 10.54
N ASN A 775 12.17 4.05 10.30
CA ASN A 775 10.72 3.98 10.50
C ASN A 775 10.40 3.20 11.80
N GLY A 776 9.26 3.49 12.43
CA GLY A 776 8.75 2.63 13.50
C GLY A 776 7.91 1.46 12.97
N MET A 777 7.28 0.73 13.88
CA MET A 777 6.41 -0.39 13.59
C MET A 777 5.00 0.05 13.22
N VAL A 778 4.25 -0.82 12.54
CA VAL A 778 2.81 -0.58 12.32
C VAL A 778 2.00 -1.46 13.27
N CYS A 779 1.21 -0.81 14.12
CA CYS A 779 0.29 -1.43 15.05
C CYS A 779 -1.12 -1.51 14.46
N GLY A 780 -1.89 -2.49 14.95
CA GLY A 780 -3.33 -2.60 14.68
C GLY A 780 -4.07 -1.35 15.16
N SER A 781 -5.31 -1.18 14.74
CA SER A 781 -6.16 -0.04 15.16
C SER A 781 -6.39 0.03 16.68
N ASP A 782 -6.09 -1.06 17.40
CA ASP A 782 -6.11 -1.18 18.86
C ASP A 782 -4.80 -0.72 19.53
N GLY A 783 -3.82 -0.24 18.76
CA GLY A 783 -2.51 0.20 19.25
C GLY A 783 -1.55 -0.93 19.62
N LYS A 784 -1.96 -2.20 19.48
CA LYS A 784 -1.13 -3.37 19.75
C LYS A 784 -0.39 -3.82 18.49
N LYS A 785 0.73 -4.51 18.68
CA LYS A 785 1.45 -5.17 17.59
C LYS A 785 0.49 -6.09 16.82
N MET A 786 0.49 -6.00 15.50
CA MET A 786 -0.40 -6.81 14.67
C MET A 786 -0.08 -8.30 14.80
N SER A 787 -1.10 -9.14 14.96
CA SER A 787 -0.97 -10.58 14.88
C SER A 787 -2.23 -11.24 14.34
N LYS A 788 -2.06 -12.33 13.57
CA LYS A 788 -3.19 -13.11 13.04
C LYS A 788 -4.05 -13.69 14.18
N SER A 789 -3.47 -14.01 15.34
CA SER A 789 -4.19 -14.54 16.49
C SER A 789 -5.01 -13.50 17.25
N LEU A 790 -4.63 -12.22 17.20
CA LEU A 790 -5.39 -11.11 17.79
C LEU A 790 -6.48 -10.59 16.85
N GLY A 791 -6.52 -11.03 15.59
CA GLY A 791 -7.48 -10.57 14.59
C GLY A 791 -7.30 -9.10 14.16
N ASN A 792 -6.24 -8.43 14.62
CA ASN A 792 -5.92 -7.02 14.32
C ASN A 792 -4.93 -6.87 13.14
N TYR A 793 -4.68 -7.95 12.41
CA TYR A 793 -3.78 -8.00 11.27
C TYR A 793 -4.46 -7.48 10.00
N VAL A 794 -3.79 -6.58 9.26
CA VAL A 794 -4.31 -5.98 8.02
C VAL A 794 -3.37 -6.31 6.85
N GLU A 795 -3.91 -6.94 5.82
CA GLU A 795 -3.17 -7.24 4.59
C GLU A 795 -3.28 -6.10 3.58
N ALA A 796 -2.18 -5.84 2.84
CA ALA A 796 -2.16 -4.76 1.84
C ALA A 796 -3.23 -4.96 0.76
N LYS A 797 -3.41 -6.20 0.29
CA LYS A 797 -4.42 -6.58 -0.72
C LYS A 797 -5.85 -6.21 -0.31
N ASP A 798 -6.19 -6.33 0.98
CA ASP A 798 -7.53 -6.05 1.49
C ASP A 798 -7.81 -4.54 1.49
N VAL A 799 -6.76 -3.73 1.67
CA VAL A 799 -6.85 -2.27 1.59
C VAL A 799 -6.96 -1.81 0.14
N ILE A 800 -6.14 -2.39 -0.76
CA ILE A 800 -6.18 -2.10 -2.20
C ILE A 800 -7.57 -2.43 -2.77
N ALA A 801 -8.10 -3.62 -2.47
CA ALA A 801 -9.41 -4.05 -2.95
C ALA A 801 -10.58 -3.12 -2.52
N LYS A 802 -10.44 -2.41 -1.40
CA LYS A 802 -11.44 -1.44 -0.90
C LYS A 802 -11.16 0.00 -1.32
N SER A 803 -9.99 0.30 -1.88
CA SER A 803 -9.56 1.67 -2.22
C SER A 803 -8.74 1.69 -3.50
N SER A 804 -7.44 1.98 -3.42
CA SER A 804 -6.49 1.94 -4.53
C SER A 804 -5.06 1.79 -4.01
N VAL A 805 -4.12 1.42 -4.88
CA VAL A 805 -2.71 1.34 -4.50
C VAL A 805 -2.19 2.70 -4.06
N ASP A 806 -2.51 3.76 -4.79
CA ASP A 806 -2.10 5.12 -4.46
C ASP A 806 -2.68 5.62 -3.14
N SER A 807 -3.92 5.23 -2.79
CA SER A 807 -4.50 5.54 -1.47
C SER A 807 -3.70 4.90 -0.34
N LEU A 808 -3.27 3.66 -0.52
CA LEU A 808 -2.44 2.93 0.44
C LEU A 808 -1.02 3.52 0.55
N ARG A 809 -0.46 3.97 -0.56
CA ARG A 809 0.84 4.66 -0.57
C ARG A 809 0.75 6.02 0.13
N MET A 810 -0.26 6.82 -0.16
CA MET A 810 -0.50 8.08 0.53
C MET A 810 -0.76 7.87 2.03
N TRP A 811 -1.44 6.79 2.43
CA TRP A 811 -1.54 6.41 3.84
C TRP A 811 -0.17 6.26 4.50
N ALA A 812 0.81 5.63 3.83
CA ALA A 812 2.16 5.48 4.38
C ALA A 812 2.83 6.84 4.67
N ALA A 813 2.58 7.86 3.84
CA ALA A 813 3.07 9.22 4.09
C ALA A 813 2.27 9.94 5.21
N LEU A 814 0.94 9.80 5.22
CA LEU A 814 0.05 10.43 6.21
C LEU A 814 0.20 9.87 7.61
N SER A 815 0.46 8.57 7.73
CA SER A 815 0.70 7.93 9.03
C SER A 815 2.17 8.03 9.46
N GLY A 816 3.02 8.67 8.67
CA GLY A 816 4.46 8.48 8.72
C GLY A 816 5.25 9.45 9.59
N SER A 817 5.35 9.20 10.90
CA SER A 817 6.42 9.81 11.72
C SER A 817 7.66 8.92 11.69
N THR A 818 8.79 9.43 11.20
CA THR A 818 10.07 8.71 11.25
C THR A 818 10.44 8.37 12.70
N GLY A 819 10.86 7.13 12.95
CA GLY A 819 11.31 6.64 14.25
C GLY A 819 10.22 6.38 15.30
N LYS A 820 8.93 6.49 14.95
CA LYS A 820 7.80 6.21 15.87
C LYS A 820 6.88 5.14 15.31
N ASP A 821 6.33 4.34 16.22
CA ASP A 821 5.32 3.35 15.88
C ASP A 821 4.03 4.05 15.45
N ASN A 822 3.41 3.54 14.39
CA ASN A 822 2.25 4.14 13.75
C ASN A 822 1.06 3.20 13.85
N ILE A 823 -0.11 3.77 14.14
CA ILE A 823 -1.37 3.01 14.19
C ILE A 823 -2.01 3.04 12.82
N PHE A 824 -2.41 1.87 12.31
CA PHE A 824 -3.17 1.80 11.07
C PHE A 824 -4.61 2.31 11.29
N TYR A 825 -4.98 3.38 10.60
CA TYR A 825 -6.36 3.90 10.58
C TYR A 825 -6.94 3.92 9.16
N TRP A 826 -8.11 3.29 9.00
CA TRP A 826 -8.88 3.35 7.74
C TRP A 826 -9.27 4.78 7.35
N LYS A 827 -9.45 5.69 8.32
CA LYS A 827 -9.78 7.10 8.03
C LYS A 827 -8.73 7.79 7.17
N ASP A 828 -7.45 7.43 7.34
CA ASP A 828 -6.32 8.03 6.62
C ASP A 828 -6.29 7.52 5.17
N VAL A 829 -6.56 6.23 4.96
CA VAL A 829 -6.76 5.64 3.62
C VAL A 829 -7.96 6.27 2.91
N ASN A 830 -9.07 6.43 3.62
CA ASN A 830 -10.28 7.04 3.07
C ASN A 830 -10.05 8.52 2.71
N TYR A 831 -9.30 9.25 3.53
CA TYR A 831 -8.91 10.63 3.25
C TYR A 831 -8.06 10.70 1.98
N ALA A 832 -7.04 9.85 1.86
CA ALA A 832 -6.21 9.77 0.65
C ALA A 832 -7.04 9.42 -0.60
N HIS A 833 -7.94 8.45 -0.51
CA HIS A 833 -8.85 8.11 -1.61
C HIS A 833 -9.75 9.30 -2.02
N SER A 834 -10.32 10.00 -1.03
CA SER A 834 -11.16 11.17 -1.30
C SER A 834 -10.37 12.29 -1.98
N PHE A 835 -9.11 12.51 -1.57
CA PHE A 835 -8.22 13.47 -2.20
C PHE A 835 -7.92 13.09 -3.65
N LEU A 836 -7.56 11.84 -3.93
CA LEU A 836 -7.28 11.39 -5.30
C LEU A 836 -8.51 11.53 -6.20
N ASN A 837 -9.71 11.26 -5.67
CA ASN A 837 -10.96 11.50 -6.40
C ASN A 837 -11.19 13.00 -6.64
N LYS A 838 -10.93 13.88 -5.66
CA LYS A 838 -11.00 15.34 -5.84
C LYS A 838 -10.00 15.83 -6.90
N LEU A 839 -8.76 15.35 -6.87
CA LEU A 839 -7.72 15.61 -7.87
C LEU A 839 -8.18 15.19 -9.28
N TRP A 840 -8.75 14.00 -9.39
CA TRP A 840 -9.27 13.48 -10.66
C TRP A 840 -10.42 14.34 -11.20
N ASN A 841 -11.38 14.70 -10.36
CA ASN A 841 -12.51 15.56 -10.76
C ASN A 841 -12.06 16.98 -11.16
N ALA A 842 -11.10 17.56 -10.44
CA ALA A 842 -10.50 18.83 -10.82
C ALA A 842 -9.80 18.73 -12.18
N SER A 843 -9.04 17.64 -12.40
CA SER A 843 -8.35 17.38 -13.67
C SER A 843 -9.33 17.23 -14.84
N ARG A 844 -10.44 16.50 -14.63
CA ARG A 844 -11.54 16.35 -15.59
C ARG A 844 -12.21 17.68 -15.94
N PHE A 845 -12.38 18.56 -14.95
CA PHE A 845 -12.89 19.91 -15.20
C PHE A 845 -11.92 20.75 -16.03
N ILE A 846 -10.61 20.65 -15.76
CA ILE A 846 -9.54 21.41 -16.41
C ILE A 846 -9.26 20.90 -17.84
N GLU A 847 -9.49 19.62 -18.12
CA GLU A 847 -9.27 18.99 -19.43
C GLU A 847 -9.91 19.76 -20.58
N THR A 848 -11.20 20.11 -20.45
CA THR A 848 -11.94 20.76 -21.53
C THR A 848 -11.38 22.15 -21.86
N PRO A 849 -11.15 23.05 -20.88
CA PRO A 849 -10.44 24.30 -21.10
C PRO A 849 -9.05 24.16 -21.74
N LEU A 850 -8.31 23.08 -21.47
CA LEU A 850 -6.93 22.93 -21.96
C LEU A 850 -6.82 22.43 -23.41
N LYS A 851 -7.86 21.84 -23.99
CA LYS A 851 -7.80 21.31 -25.38
C LYS A 851 -7.43 22.35 -26.44
N GLU A 852 -7.80 23.61 -26.22
CA GLU A 852 -7.58 24.73 -27.16
C GLU A 852 -6.50 25.72 -26.67
N PHE A 853 -5.65 25.32 -25.72
CA PHE A 853 -4.67 26.22 -25.14
C PHE A 853 -3.32 26.21 -25.88
N ASP A 854 -2.87 27.38 -26.34
CA ASP A 854 -1.53 27.61 -26.89
C ASP A 854 -0.70 28.52 -25.96
N GLU A 855 0.42 28.00 -25.45
CA GLU A 855 1.34 28.72 -24.55
C GLU A 855 2.06 29.91 -25.20
N LYS A 856 2.10 29.98 -26.54
CA LYS A 856 2.86 31.00 -27.27
C LYS A 856 2.14 32.35 -27.37
N GLU A 857 0.85 32.37 -27.10
CA GLU A 857 0.05 33.58 -27.25
C GLU A 857 0.18 34.52 -26.04
N LYS A 858 0.00 35.83 -26.28
CA LYS A 858 0.06 36.83 -25.20
C LYS A 858 -1.05 36.60 -24.18
N MET A 859 -0.69 36.71 -22.91
CA MET A 859 -1.59 36.62 -21.77
C MET A 859 -1.22 37.64 -20.70
N LYS A 860 -2.20 38.09 -19.93
CA LYS A 860 -2.00 39.04 -18.83
C LYS A 860 -2.56 38.45 -17.54
N LEU A 861 -1.67 38.04 -16.64
CA LEU A 861 -2.03 37.48 -15.34
C LEU A 861 -2.68 38.54 -14.43
N ARG A 862 -3.88 38.22 -13.92
CA ARG A 862 -4.57 39.05 -12.92
C ARG A 862 -4.06 38.76 -11.51
N ALA A 863 -4.51 39.55 -10.52
CA ALA A 863 -4.09 39.38 -9.14
C ALA A 863 -4.40 37.96 -8.60
N THR A 864 -5.56 37.39 -8.93
CA THR A 864 -5.93 36.02 -8.54
C THR A 864 -5.02 34.96 -9.18
N ASP A 865 -4.60 35.15 -10.43
CA ASP A 865 -3.67 34.24 -11.12
C ASP A 865 -2.26 34.33 -10.49
N ARG A 866 -1.77 35.55 -10.22
CA ARG A 866 -0.47 35.76 -9.58
C ARG A 866 -0.45 35.21 -8.16
N TRP A 867 -1.55 35.36 -7.42
CA TRP A 867 -1.70 34.81 -6.08
C TRP A 867 -1.49 33.30 -6.06
N ILE A 868 -2.25 32.55 -6.85
CA ILE A 868 -2.17 31.08 -6.80
C ILE A 868 -0.82 30.56 -7.30
N LEU A 869 -0.20 31.26 -8.27
CA LEU A 869 1.16 30.97 -8.72
C LEU A 869 2.22 31.29 -7.65
N SER A 870 2.03 32.36 -6.88
CA SER A 870 2.89 32.68 -5.73
C SER A 870 2.84 31.57 -4.68
N ARG A 871 1.63 31.15 -4.31
CA ARG A 871 1.38 30.05 -3.38
C ARG A 871 1.94 28.72 -3.89
N LEU A 872 1.78 28.42 -5.18
CA LEU A 872 2.37 27.24 -5.82
C LEU A 872 3.91 27.21 -5.68
N ASN A 873 4.59 28.35 -5.82
CA ASN A 873 6.05 28.41 -5.69
C ASN A 873 6.52 28.20 -4.24
N LYS A 874 5.78 28.75 -3.26
CA LYS A 874 6.00 28.46 -1.83
C LYS A 874 5.74 26.99 -1.51
N LEU A 875 4.72 26.39 -2.11
CA LEU A 875 4.44 24.95 -2.00
C LEU A 875 5.61 24.12 -2.53
N VAL A 876 6.13 24.41 -3.73
CA VAL A 876 7.27 23.69 -4.31
C VAL A 876 8.48 23.76 -3.37
N GLU A 877 8.79 24.93 -2.80
CA GLU A 877 9.87 25.09 -1.83
C GLU A 877 9.65 24.22 -0.59
N ASN A 878 8.47 24.29 0.03
CA ASN A 878 8.12 23.54 1.24
C ASN A 878 8.14 22.02 1.02
N CYS A 879 7.56 21.54 -0.09
CA CYS A 879 7.57 20.12 -0.44
C CYS A 879 8.99 19.61 -0.73
N THR A 880 9.81 20.41 -1.40
CA THR A 880 11.22 20.07 -1.67
C THR A 880 12.00 19.94 -0.37
N ASN A 881 11.87 20.91 0.54
CA ASN A 881 12.52 20.88 1.85
C ASN A 881 12.08 19.67 2.67
N SER A 882 10.77 19.37 2.66
CA SER A 882 10.21 18.21 3.37
C SER A 882 10.78 16.88 2.85
N LEU A 883 10.94 16.72 1.54
CA LEU A 883 11.55 15.50 0.96
C LEU A 883 13.06 15.39 1.22
N GLU A 884 13.81 16.51 1.22
CA GLU A 884 15.22 16.51 1.61
C GLU A 884 15.43 16.23 3.12
N SER A 885 14.41 16.48 3.95
CA SER A 885 14.39 16.10 5.37
C SER A 885 13.71 14.76 5.67
N TYR A 886 13.20 14.05 4.65
CA TYR A 886 12.39 12.83 4.79
C TYR A 886 11.11 13.02 5.64
N ASP A 887 10.58 14.23 5.69
CA ASP A 887 9.29 14.54 6.33
C ASP A 887 8.14 14.34 5.32
N PHE A 888 7.78 13.07 5.13
CA PHE A 888 6.72 12.68 4.20
C PHE A 888 5.33 13.18 4.63
N TYR A 889 5.10 13.31 5.94
CA TYR A 889 3.85 13.80 6.48
C TYR A 889 3.62 15.27 6.14
N SER A 890 4.59 16.13 6.45
CA SER A 890 4.52 17.57 6.12
C SER A 890 4.45 17.78 4.61
N MET A 891 5.17 16.95 3.82
CA MET A 891 5.08 17.00 2.37
C MET A 891 3.64 16.80 1.88
N ILE A 892 3.02 15.66 2.24
CA ILE A 892 1.72 15.30 1.68
C ILE A 892 0.60 16.20 2.20
N THR A 893 0.64 16.57 3.49
CA THR A 893 -0.39 17.44 4.10
C THR A 893 -0.36 18.85 3.51
N THR A 894 0.82 19.44 3.32
CA THR A 894 0.96 20.76 2.70
C THR A 894 0.45 20.76 1.26
N LEU A 895 0.72 19.69 0.50
CA LEU A 895 0.24 19.53 -0.87
C LEU A 895 -1.27 19.34 -0.94
N THR A 896 -1.83 18.46 -0.10
CA THR A 896 -3.28 18.22 -0.09
C THR A 896 -4.05 19.47 0.34
N GLU A 897 -3.55 20.20 1.34
CA GLU A 897 -4.15 21.45 1.81
C GLU A 897 -4.18 22.51 0.71
N PHE A 898 -3.04 22.76 0.05
CA PHE A 898 -2.99 23.71 -1.05
C PHE A 898 -3.92 23.32 -2.21
N PHE A 899 -3.81 22.08 -2.69
CA PHE A 899 -4.55 21.67 -3.89
C PHE A 899 -6.06 21.64 -3.63
N TRP A 900 -6.48 21.13 -2.48
CA TRP A 900 -7.90 21.03 -2.15
C TRP A 900 -8.47 22.38 -1.72
N HIS A 901 -7.86 23.00 -0.71
CA HIS A 901 -8.49 24.10 0.01
C HIS A 901 -8.06 25.49 -0.45
N GLU A 902 -6.94 25.65 -1.16
CA GLU A 902 -6.59 26.91 -1.82
C GLU A 902 -6.98 26.88 -3.31
N PHE A 903 -6.58 25.84 -4.05
CA PHE A 903 -6.80 25.77 -5.49
C PHE A 903 -8.23 25.37 -5.86
N CYS A 904 -8.74 24.22 -5.39
CA CYS A 904 -10.07 23.75 -5.82
C CYS A 904 -11.23 24.55 -5.20
N ASP A 905 -11.17 24.88 -3.90
CA ASP A 905 -12.30 25.49 -3.19
C ASP A 905 -12.42 27.02 -3.43
N TYR A 906 -11.32 27.67 -3.81
CA TYR A 906 -11.26 29.10 -4.14
C TYR A 906 -10.91 29.35 -5.60
N TYR A 907 -9.63 29.21 -5.99
CA TYR A 907 -9.16 29.68 -7.31
C TYR A 907 -9.98 29.09 -8.46
N LEU A 908 -10.22 27.78 -8.46
CA LEU A 908 -10.97 27.07 -9.50
C LEU A 908 -12.42 27.57 -9.62
N GLU A 909 -13.04 27.96 -8.51
CA GLU A 909 -14.40 28.52 -8.48
C GLU A 909 -14.42 29.99 -8.91
N GLU A 910 -13.45 30.77 -8.47
CA GLU A 910 -13.32 32.20 -8.74
C GLU A 910 -13.12 32.46 -10.23
N VAL A 911 -12.34 31.64 -10.92
CA VAL A 911 -11.99 31.90 -12.33
C VAL A 911 -12.99 31.33 -13.35
N LYS A 912 -14.04 30.60 -12.93
CA LYS A 912 -15.02 29.99 -13.86
C LYS A 912 -15.66 31.00 -14.79
N HIS A 913 -15.97 32.20 -14.30
CA HIS A 913 -16.58 33.24 -15.12
C HIS A 913 -15.65 33.72 -16.25
N ARG A 914 -14.32 33.77 -16.01
CA ARG A 914 -13.30 34.10 -17.00
C ARG A 914 -13.12 32.98 -18.03
N LEU A 915 -13.33 31.71 -17.64
CA LEU A 915 -13.28 30.57 -18.56
C LEU A 915 -14.48 30.50 -19.51
N TYR A 916 -15.70 30.73 -18.99
CA TYR A 916 -16.94 30.50 -19.76
C TYR A 916 -17.52 31.75 -20.43
N GLN A 917 -17.07 32.96 -20.06
CA GLN A 917 -17.56 34.23 -20.62
C GLN A 917 -16.44 34.97 -21.35
N GLY A 918 -15.76 34.28 -22.27
CA GLY A 918 -14.65 34.83 -23.07
C GLY A 918 -15.01 36.13 -23.79
N ASP A 919 -16.25 36.25 -24.28
CA ASP A 919 -16.75 37.47 -24.94
C ASP A 919 -16.78 38.70 -24.02
N LYS A 920 -16.97 38.49 -22.70
CA LYS A 920 -17.08 39.58 -21.72
C LYS A 920 -15.72 39.99 -21.16
N TYR A 921 -14.84 39.03 -20.88
CA TYR A 921 -13.57 39.28 -20.19
C TYR A 921 -12.34 39.25 -21.12
N GLY A 922 -12.53 38.92 -22.39
CA GLY A 922 -11.50 38.86 -23.42
C GLY A 922 -10.71 37.55 -23.43
N GLU A 923 -10.24 37.15 -24.62
CA GLU A 923 -9.47 35.91 -24.82
C GLU A 923 -8.12 35.92 -24.09
N GLU A 924 -7.46 37.07 -23.95
CA GLU A 924 -6.22 37.16 -23.15
C GLU A 924 -6.43 36.78 -21.67
N SER A 925 -7.61 37.09 -21.12
CA SER A 925 -7.97 36.76 -19.74
C SER A 925 -8.27 35.26 -19.59
N ARG A 926 -8.97 34.67 -20.57
CA ARG A 926 -9.24 33.22 -20.63
C ARG A 926 -7.93 32.43 -20.73
N ARG A 927 -6.99 32.86 -21.59
CA ARG A 927 -5.66 32.25 -21.74
C ARG A 927 -4.82 32.33 -20.47
N ALA A 928 -4.86 33.45 -19.75
CA ALA A 928 -4.19 33.59 -18.45
C ALA A 928 -4.69 32.56 -17.43
N VAL A 929 -6.01 32.28 -17.40
CA VAL A 929 -6.57 31.22 -16.54
C VAL A 929 -6.13 29.84 -17.03
N GLN A 930 -6.22 29.54 -18.33
CA GLN A 930 -5.78 28.25 -18.88
C GLN A 930 -4.31 27.97 -18.54
N TYR A 931 -3.41 28.95 -18.72
CA TYR A 931 -2.01 28.86 -18.31
C TYR A 931 -1.85 28.54 -16.83
N THR A 932 -2.60 29.24 -15.97
CA THR A 932 -2.50 29.08 -14.52
C THR A 932 -3.03 27.71 -14.08
N LEU A 933 -4.17 27.27 -14.61
CA LEU A 933 -4.72 25.94 -14.36
C LEU A 933 -3.75 24.84 -14.80
N ARG A 934 -3.18 24.97 -16.01
CA ARG A 934 -2.18 24.04 -16.54
C ARG A 934 -0.97 23.96 -15.60
N THR A 935 -0.43 25.11 -15.21
CA THR A 935 0.77 25.22 -14.39
C THR A 935 0.57 24.65 -12.99
N VAL A 936 -0.54 25.00 -12.32
CA VAL A 936 -0.86 24.50 -10.99
C VAL A 936 -1.12 23.00 -11.01
N LEU A 937 -1.92 22.51 -11.96
CA LEU A 937 -2.22 21.08 -12.06
C LEU A 937 -0.96 20.27 -12.34
N LEU A 938 -0.20 20.61 -13.38
CA LEU A 938 1.02 19.87 -13.74
C LEU A 938 2.04 19.87 -12.60
N THR A 939 2.27 21.01 -11.96
CA THR A 939 3.21 21.12 -10.83
C THR A 939 2.74 20.28 -9.64
N SER A 940 1.45 20.31 -9.32
CA SER A 940 0.88 19.52 -8.22
C SER A 940 0.96 18.01 -8.50
N LEU A 941 0.73 17.59 -9.75
CA LEU A 941 0.92 16.19 -10.17
C LEU A 941 2.39 15.78 -10.02
N LYS A 942 3.36 16.63 -10.42
CA LYS A 942 4.80 16.33 -10.26
C LYS A 942 5.20 16.21 -8.79
N LEU A 943 4.68 17.07 -7.92
CA LEU A 943 4.91 16.98 -6.47
C LEU A 943 4.31 15.69 -5.89
N LEU A 944 3.10 15.30 -6.34
CA LEU A 944 2.40 14.11 -5.86
C LEU A 944 2.99 12.79 -6.41
N ALA A 945 3.69 12.83 -7.54
CA ALA A 945 4.14 11.65 -8.29
C ALA A 945 4.94 10.60 -7.50
N PRO A 946 5.79 10.96 -6.51
CA PRO A 946 6.42 9.96 -5.64
C PRO A 946 5.41 9.16 -4.81
N PHE A 947 4.29 9.77 -4.42
CA PHE A 947 3.33 9.23 -3.47
C PHE A 947 2.17 8.50 -4.16
N ALA A 948 1.63 9.06 -5.24
CA ALA A 948 0.54 8.48 -6.03
C ALA A 948 0.95 8.29 -7.52
N PRO A 949 1.93 7.41 -7.80
CA PRO A 949 2.51 7.29 -9.13
C PRO A 949 1.52 6.89 -10.21
N TYR A 950 0.53 6.04 -9.91
CA TYR A 950 -0.40 5.59 -10.95
C TYR A 950 -1.36 6.70 -11.39
N THR A 951 -2.01 7.36 -10.44
CA THR A 951 -2.99 8.42 -10.68
C THR A 951 -2.33 9.61 -11.35
N THR A 952 -1.14 10.00 -10.89
CA THR A 952 -0.42 11.14 -11.45
C THR A 952 0.08 10.87 -12.86
N ASP A 953 0.55 9.66 -13.15
CA ASP A 953 1.04 9.29 -14.48
C ASP A 953 -0.10 9.14 -15.49
N GLU A 954 -1.25 8.57 -15.09
CA GLU A 954 -2.43 8.51 -15.95
C GLU A 954 -2.94 9.92 -16.30
N LEU A 955 -3.12 10.80 -15.29
CA LEU A 955 -3.55 12.17 -15.52
C LEU A 955 -2.55 12.95 -16.37
N HIS A 956 -1.24 12.71 -16.18
CA HIS A 956 -0.20 13.31 -17.00
C HIS A 956 -0.34 12.93 -18.49
N GLN A 957 -0.46 11.62 -18.75
CA GLN A 957 -0.55 11.09 -20.11
C GLN A 957 -1.81 11.54 -20.84
N GLN A 958 -2.93 11.69 -20.13
CA GLN A 958 -4.20 12.12 -20.71
C GLN A 958 -4.22 13.62 -21.03
N LEU A 959 -3.57 14.46 -20.21
CA LEU A 959 -3.72 15.92 -20.28
C LEU A 959 -2.53 16.68 -20.87
N PHE A 960 -1.30 16.17 -20.75
CA PHE A 960 -0.10 16.97 -21.03
C PHE A 960 0.81 16.36 -22.08
N SER A 961 1.15 15.08 -21.97
CA SER A 961 2.06 14.43 -22.91
C SER A 961 1.63 12.98 -23.13
N LYS A 962 1.03 12.73 -24.29
CA LYS A 962 0.67 11.38 -24.70
C LYS A 962 1.96 10.58 -24.84
N ASP A 963 2.03 9.45 -24.14
CA ASP A 963 3.15 8.50 -24.16
C ASP A 963 4.38 8.83 -23.28
N GLU A 964 4.46 9.99 -22.63
CA GLU A 964 5.55 10.28 -21.67
C GLU A 964 5.10 10.11 -20.23
N SER A 965 5.95 9.49 -19.41
CA SER A 965 5.66 9.33 -17.99
C SER A 965 5.98 10.60 -17.21
N ILE A 966 5.14 10.95 -16.24
CA ILE A 966 5.42 12.02 -15.28
C ILE A 966 6.71 11.74 -14.47
N HIS A 967 7.13 10.49 -14.37
CA HIS A 967 8.35 10.13 -13.65
C HIS A 967 9.63 10.42 -14.45
N SER A 968 9.52 10.64 -15.76
CA SER A 968 10.61 11.17 -16.58
C SER A 968 10.67 12.71 -16.58
N GLU A 969 9.63 13.36 -16.06
CA GLU A 969 9.63 14.82 -15.87
C GLU A 969 10.56 15.24 -14.72
N GLY A 970 11.19 16.39 -14.89
CA GLY A 970 12.01 16.98 -13.83
C GLY A 970 11.18 17.46 -12.65
N TRP A 971 11.73 17.34 -11.43
CA TRP A 971 11.14 17.93 -10.22
C TRP A 971 10.94 19.45 -10.40
N PRO A 972 9.79 20.01 -9.99
CA PRO A 972 9.49 21.43 -10.21
C PRO A 972 10.52 22.33 -9.53
N LYS A 973 10.82 23.46 -10.19
CA LYS A 973 11.78 24.46 -9.69
C LYS A 973 11.03 25.71 -9.24
N VAL A 974 11.47 26.27 -8.11
CA VAL A 974 10.93 27.52 -7.58
C VAL A 974 11.28 28.68 -8.51
N ASN A 975 10.28 29.39 -9.00
CA ASN A 975 10.41 30.68 -9.68
C ASN A 975 10.17 31.81 -8.68
N LYS A 976 11.26 32.33 -8.09
CA LYS A 976 11.18 33.43 -7.11
C LYS A 976 10.51 34.70 -7.63
N LYS A 977 10.49 34.93 -8.95
CA LYS A 977 9.82 36.10 -9.56
C LYS A 977 8.30 35.98 -9.58
N ALA A 978 7.76 34.78 -9.43
CA ALA A 978 6.33 34.54 -9.37
C ALA A 978 5.77 34.66 -7.94
N ILE A 979 6.64 34.88 -6.94
CA ILE A 979 6.22 35.15 -5.56
C ILE A 979 5.76 36.62 -5.47
N ASP A 980 4.49 36.82 -5.16
CA ASP A 980 3.81 38.12 -5.14
C ASP A 980 2.97 38.22 -3.85
N GLU A 981 3.59 38.79 -2.80
CA GLU A 981 2.95 38.94 -1.49
C GLU A 981 1.75 39.89 -1.51
N GLU A 982 1.75 40.89 -2.39
CA GLU A 982 0.63 41.82 -2.52
C GLU A 982 -0.62 41.09 -3.03
N SER A 983 -0.46 40.26 -4.06
CA SER A 983 -1.55 39.43 -4.59
C SER A 983 -2.06 38.41 -3.55
N GLU A 984 -1.18 37.87 -2.70
CA GLU A 984 -1.57 36.99 -1.59
C GLU A 984 -2.46 37.72 -0.58
N GLN A 985 -2.13 38.96 -0.21
CA GLN A 985 -2.95 39.75 0.71
C GLN A 985 -4.33 40.06 0.12
N SER A 986 -4.39 40.46 -1.15
CA SER A 986 -5.65 40.70 -1.87
C SER A 986 -6.53 39.44 -1.91
N ALA A 987 -5.94 38.28 -2.18
CA ALA A 987 -6.69 37.02 -2.26
C ALA A 987 -7.17 36.51 -0.89
N ILE A 988 -6.39 36.69 0.18
CA ILE A 988 -6.85 36.37 1.55
C ILE A 988 -8.12 37.14 1.88
N LEU A 989 -8.17 38.44 1.52
CA LEU A 989 -9.36 39.26 1.70
C LEU A 989 -10.53 38.81 0.80
N LEU A 990 -10.26 38.49 -0.47
CA LEU A 990 -11.25 37.92 -1.40
C LEU A 990 -11.89 36.65 -0.83
N ASN A 991 -11.07 35.68 -0.40
CA ASN A 991 -11.51 34.40 0.14
C ASN A 991 -12.37 34.59 1.40
N LYS A 992 -11.96 35.52 2.29
CA LYS A 992 -12.73 35.89 3.48
C LYS A 992 -14.09 36.47 3.11
N LEU A 993 -14.14 37.41 2.16
CA LEU A 993 -15.38 38.04 1.70
C LEU A 993 -16.33 37.02 1.04
N LEU A 994 -15.82 36.19 0.13
CA LEU A 994 -16.61 35.15 -0.54
C LEU A 994 -17.15 34.13 0.46
N SER A 995 -16.37 33.76 1.49
CA SER A 995 -16.84 32.90 2.57
C SER A 995 -18.02 33.52 3.33
N GLU A 996 -17.94 34.80 3.71
CA GLU A 996 -19.05 35.50 4.37
C GLU A 996 -20.28 35.63 3.47
N ILE A 997 -20.10 35.87 2.16
CA ILE A 997 -21.19 35.88 1.18
C ILE A 997 -21.86 34.50 1.10
N ARG A 998 -21.08 33.41 1.04
CA ARG A 998 -21.63 32.03 1.03
C ARG A 998 -22.40 31.75 2.32
N LYS A 999 -21.85 32.10 3.49
CA LYS A 999 -22.53 31.95 4.78
C LYS A 999 -23.85 32.70 4.83
N PHE A 1000 -23.88 33.95 4.34
CA PHE A 1000 -25.11 34.73 4.26
C PHE A 1000 -26.16 34.09 3.34
N LYS A 1001 -25.77 33.62 2.14
CA LYS A 1001 -26.68 32.92 1.23
C LYS A 1001 -27.24 31.63 1.88
N MET A 1002 -26.40 30.88 2.58
CA MET A 1002 -26.80 29.68 3.32
C MET A 1002 -27.76 30.00 4.48
N SER A 1003 -27.48 31.05 5.27
CA SER A 1003 -28.37 31.45 6.37
C SER A 1003 -29.74 31.93 5.87
N GLN A 1004 -29.79 32.50 4.66
CA GLN A 1004 -31.01 32.87 3.96
C GLN A 1004 -31.67 31.69 3.20
N LYS A 1005 -31.07 30.49 3.25
CA LYS A 1005 -31.53 29.26 2.55
C LYS A 1005 -31.73 29.47 1.04
N VAL A 1006 -30.91 30.30 0.41
CA VAL A 1006 -30.95 30.53 -1.04
C VAL A 1006 -29.82 29.80 -1.74
N SER A 1007 -29.99 29.52 -3.04
CA SER A 1007 -28.95 28.94 -3.88
C SER A 1007 -27.71 29.83 -3.89
N LEU A 1008 -26.49 29.25 -3.91
CA LEU A 1008 -25.24 30.02 -4.03
C LEU A 1008 -25.18 30.86 -5.32
N ASN A 1009 -25.93 30.44 -6.35
CA ASN A 1009 -26.08 31.16 -7.62
C ASN A 1009 -27.05 32.35 -7.56
N THR A 1010 -27.73 32.57 -6.42
CA THR A 1010 -28.65 33.71 -6.26
C THR A 1010 -27.87 35.02 -6.34
N GLU A 1011 -28.35 35.93 -7.18
CA GLU A 1011 -27.78 37.27 -7.34
C GLU A 1011 -28.19 38.18 -6.17
N LEU A 1012 -27.26 39.02 -5.71
CA LEU A 1012 -27.42 39.99 -4.64
C LEU A 1012 -27.47 41.42 -5.21
N SER A 1013 -28.43 42.25 -4.77
CA SER A 1013 -28.58 43.63 -5.23
C SER A 1013 -27.40 44.53 -4.85
N SER A 1014 -26.85 44.40 -3.64
CA SER A 1014 -25.66 45.17 -3.25
C SER A 1014 -24.88 44.56 -2.09
N ALA A 1015 -23.59 44.88 -2.02
CA ALA A 1015 -22.73 44.62 -0.88
C ALA A 1015 -22.00 45.90 -0.45
N LYS A 1016 -22.04 46.21 0.85
CA LYS A 1016 -21.19 47.22 1.47
C LYS A 1016 -20.08 46.53 2.24
N ILE A 1017 -18.84 46.85 1.91
CA ILE A 1017 -17.64 46.23 2.48
C ILE A 1017 -16.82 47.32 3.18
N GLN A 1018 -16.51 47.12 4.46
CA GLN A 1018 -15.58 47.96 5.21
C GLN A 1018 -14.32 47.16 5.50
N ILE A 1019 -13.15 47.72 5.17
CA ILE A 1019 -11.84 47.15 5.50
C ILE A 1019 -10.82 48.24 5.80
N GLU A 1020 -9.73 47.91 6.50
CA GLU A 1020 -8.72 48.90 6.91
C GLU A 1020 -8.00 49.56 5.74
N LYS A 1021 -7.79 48.80 4.66
CA LYS A 1021 -7.05 49.19 3.46
C LYS A 1021 -7.84 48.86 2.18
N PRO A 1022 -8.85 49.68 1.81
CA PRO A 1022 -9.69 49.47 0.63
C PRO A 1022 -8.92 49.18 -0.67
N GLU A 1023 -7.73 49.79 -0.81
CA GLU A 1023 -6.83 49.61 -1.94
C GLU A 1023 -6.42 48.15 -2.18
N GLN A 1024 -6.46 47.29 -1.17
CA GLN A 1024 -6.13 45.87 -1.29
C GLN A 1024 -7.20 45.05 -2.04
N LEU A 1025 -8.44 45.55 -2.13
CA LEU A 1025 -9.52 44.88 -2.85
C LEU A 1025 -9.65 45.33 -4.30
N GLU A 1026 -9.10 46.49 -4.67
CA GLU A 1026 -9.16 46.99 -6.04
C GLU A 1026 -8.63 45.98 -7.07
N PRO A 1027 -7.51 45.26 -6.83
CA PRO A 1027 -7.00 44.26 -7.78
C PRO A 1027 -7.90 43.02 -7.99
N VAL A 1028 -8.88 42.79 -7.11
CA VAL A 1028 -9.75 41.59 -7.09
C VAL A 1028 -11.25 41.93 -7.12
N LYS A 1029 -11.59 43.21 -7.34
CA LYS A 1029 -12.97 43.70 -7.26
C LYS A 1029 -13.91 43.01 -8.24
N GLU A 1030 -13.47 42.83 -9.49
CA GLU A 1030 -14.25 42.13 -10.52
C GLU A 1030 -14.54 40.67 -10.11
N GLU A 1031 -13.57 40.00 -9.49
CA GLU A 1031 -13.73 38.64 -9.00
C GLU A 1031 -14.74 38.57 -7.83
N ILE A 1032 -14.79 39.57 -6.94
CA ILE A 1032 -15.82 39.66 -5.89
C ILE A 1032 -17.22 39.79 -6.51
N GLU A 1033 -17.38 40.67 -7.51
CA GLU A 1033 -18.67 40.89 -8.19
C GLU A 1033 -19.14 39.62 -8.90
N ALA A 1034 -18.25 38.97 -9.65
CA ALA A 1034 -18.56 37.80 -10.45
C ALA A 1034 -18.80 36.54 -9.60
N ALA A 1035 -17.86 36.20 -8.70
CA ALA A 1035 -17.98 35.01 -7.86
C ALA A 1035 -19.03 35.18 -6.75
N GLY A 1036 -19.17 36.38 -6.21
CA GLY A 1036 -20.20 36.72 -5.23
C GLY A 1036 -21.61 36.86 -5.83
N ARG A 1037 -21.72 37.03 -7.16
CA ARG A 1037 -22.95 37.37 -7.90
C ARG A 1037 -23.60 38.64 -7.34
N ILE A 1038 -22.86 39.74 -7.33
CA ILE A 1038 -23.27 41.02 -6.72
C ILE A 1038 -23.39 42.08 -7.79
N LYS A 1039 -24.52 42.81 -7.84
CA LYS A 1039 -24.73 43.89 -8.84
C LYS A 1039 -23.96 45.17 -8.52
N LYS A 1040 -23.83 45.53 -7.24
CA LYS A 1040 -23.20 46.77 -6.82
C LYS A 1040 -22.38 46.56 -5.55
N ILE A 1041 -21.09 46.95 -5.60
CA ILE A 1041 -20.20 46.91 -4.43
C ILE A 1041 -19.80 48.33 -4.03
N GLU A 1042 -19.95 48.64 -2.74
CA GLU A 1042 -19.43 49.87 -2.11
C GLU A 1042 -18.33 49.48 -1.12
N ILE A 1043 -17.10 49.92 -1.36
CA ILE A 1043 -15.94 49.64 -0.48
C ILE A 1043 -15.59 50.93 0.26
N SER A 1044 -15.40 50.85 1.58
CA SER A 1044 -15.02 51.99 2.42
C SER A 1044 -14.03 51.61 3.51
N LYS A 1045 -13.34 52.60 4.08
CA LYS A 1045 -12.34 52.39 5.13
C LYS A 1045 -13.02 52.14 6.49
N GLY A 1046 -12.67 51.07 7.19
CA GLY A 1046 -13.20 50.75 8.52
C GLY A 1046 -12.76 49.38 9.04
N GLU A 1047 -13.24 48.98 10.23
CA GLU A 1047 -13.09 47.59 10.69
C GLU A 1047 -13.78 46.62 9.73
N PHE A 1048 -13.26 45.39 9.63
CA PHE A 1048 -13.78 44.39 8.70
C PHE A 1048 -15.29 44.15 8.94
N SER A 1049 -16.14 44.61 8.02
CA SER A 1049 -17.58 44.38 8.05
C SER A 1049 -18.15 44.21 6.65
N ILE A 1050 -19.18 43.38 6.52
CA ILE A 1050 -19.90 43.16 5.26
C ILE A 1050 -21.41 43.24 5.49
N SER A 1051 -22.08 44.10 4.73
CA SER A 1051 -23.54 44.22 4.73
C SER A 1051 -24.08 43.84 3.35
N LEU A 1052 -24.89 42.78 3.31
CA LEU A 1052 -25.41 42.21 2.07
C LEU A 1052 -26.91 42.50 1.94
N LYS A 1053 -27.32 42.94 0.75
CA LYS A 1053 -28.73 43.14 0.39
C LYS A 1053 -29.09 42.26 -0.79
N ARG A 1054 -30.25 41.62 -0.69
CA ARG A 1054 -30.84 40.85 -1.78
C ARG A 1054 -31.43 41.77 -2.83
#